data_AF-A0A875S144-F1
#
_entry.id   AF-A0A875S144-F1
#
_cell.length_a   1.000
_cell.length_b   1.000
_cell.length_c   1.000
_cell.angle_alpha   90.00
_cell.angle_beta   90.00
_cell.angle_gamma   90.00
#
_symmetry.space_group_name_H-M   'P 1'
#
loop_
_entity.id
_entity.type
_entity.pdbx_description
1 polymer ?
#
loop_
_entity_poly.entity_id
_entity_poly.type
_entity_poly.pdbx_seq_one_letter_code
_entity_poly.pdbx_strand_id
1 'polypeptide(L)'
;MIDGKMREQRQFDKMNTGKGKKEAGSLEPRRKMQKTKSGRKEPRQINRSMVRHKKANHEEEEKEATENEDESKTVINHGNSDDDFDGSEDDNEEKGDRKMVYGTLVSMLRSDYPDREEKVDDEVEIFSKGVEEEVGEEVSDDNNEDEEEGGPMDEGDMVADDDVHDKFDALNLHFNDEERISELISRYQNILNNSKPHRILRLVNRSRFEDEKYVKLDYRYSEVTETQSSSTKELDLESRLKHHNVRDRIQQKFAEQKPVTQLEIQFIESLLSYQSIGLQYYQSDVLQSKYQNYYLLHCLNHVMKTRTRVMKDNEKKKKLLKQIEEGTVDASVEEKPEFRDQGYTRPKVLILLPTRNAAWVVVNKLVKLSPIKAVENKKRFKSQYYDSFGSGNNPREQAYKRKPEDFREMFKGNSNDFFCLGIKFTRKTIRLYTKLDESDVIVASPLGLKMLFENAAHDKRKDTEFLSSIEITILDKCESLLMQNWEHVNEILTKRLNAPPKKFEEFKVDFSRIRMWAINDQFKYLTQVLTFGKYASPDLNSVVMSGKVSNNLQSGSAIFKPLIDSSNSIIDQFKVKLVRMGLVDKYTKLKQVFMRFDADSIAEEPDKRFEYFKNVTLPQILSKSSYNYGTLVYVADYIDYIRLTNYLRESTSVPFVAIDEYSSQSKLTRNRAKFAQGRSDARLMIYTERLHFYKRYDIKGVRNVIFYELPTDPSFYSQVMNFVTDEKIRSEMERKDQVKNDEEEDNDFDLNLCMVRIVFSQLDMMKLEKIVGLKNAGQLCKGESEMNEFI
;
A
#
# COMPACT_ATOMS: atom_id res chain seq x y z
N MET A 1 9.82 -56.47 24.17
CA MET A 1 8.39 -56.66 23.82
C MET A 1 8.29 -56.31 22.33
N ILE A 2 8.23 -57.24 21.36
CA ILE A 2 7.44 -58.50 21.29
C ILE A 2 5.95 -58.12 21.47
N ASP A 3 5.03 -58.24 20.50
CA ASP A 3 4.85 -59.10 19.31
C ASP A 3 4.35 -58.29 18.07
N GLY A 4 4.04 -58.81 16.87
CA GLY A 4 4.07 -60.17 16.30
C GLY A 4 3.47 -60.17 14.88
N LYS A 5 3.82 -61.14 14.03
CA LYS A 5 3.33 -61.28 12.63
C LYS A 5 2.15 -62.26 12.55
N MET A 6 1.26 -62.10 11.58
CA MET A 6 0.71 -63.24 10.83
C MET A 6 0.56 -62.96 9.31
N ARG A 7 0.78 -64.01 8.53
CA ARG A 7 0.42 -64.18 7.11
C ARG A 7 -0.82 -65.08 7.06
N GLU A 8 -1.50 -65.11 5.90
CA GLU A 8 -1.97 -66.29 5.12
C GLU A 8 -2.86 -65.75 3.96
N GLN A 9 -3.11 -66.40 2.83
CA GLN A 9 -2.64 -67.67 2.23
C GLN A 9 -2.65 -67.54 0.67
N ARG A 10 -2.18 -68.56 -0.07
CA ARG A 10 -2.19 -68.61 -1.55
C ARG A 10 -3.21 -69.64 -2.07
N GLN A 11 -3.76 -69.43 -3.27
CA GLN A 11 -4.17 -70.51 -4.17
C GLN A 11 -3.73 -70.21 -5.63
N PHE A 12 -3.73 -71.25 -6.48
CA PHE A 12 -3.08 -71.33 -7.80
C PHE A 12 -3.94 -72.17 -8.77
N ASP A 13 -3.50 -72.28 -10.04
CA ASP A 13 -4.02 -73.14 -11.13
C ASP A 13 -5.35 -72.71 -11.82
N LYS A 14 -5.62 -72.95 -13.13
CA LYS A 14 -4.77 -73.30 -14.31
C LYS A 14 -5.52 -73.05 -15.66
N MET A 15 -4.73 -72.77 -16.71
CA MET A 15 -4.86 -73.10 -18.17
C MET A 15 -6.22 -73.24 -18.92
N ASN A 16 -6.32 -72.51 -20.05
CA ASN A 16 -6.70 -72.95 -21.42
C ASN A 16 -6.50 -71.73 -22.36
N THR A 17 -5.69 -71.63 -23.42
CA THR A 17 -5.30 -72.42 -24.63
C THR A 17 -6.21 -72.30 -25.86
N GLY A 18 -5.67 -71.66 -26.92
CA GLY A 18 -6.03 -71.84 -28.34
C GLY A 18 -6.78 -70.68 -29.02
N LYS A 19 -6.59 -70.32 -30.29
CA LYS A 19 -5.50 -70.41 -31.30
C LYS A 19 -6.04 -69.87 -32.64
N GLY A 20 -5.28 -69.03 -33.35
CA GLY A 20 -5.36 -68.82 -34.82
C GLY A 20 -6.20 -67.63 -35.35
N LYS A 21 -6.08 -67.20 -36.62
CA LYS A 21 -4.98 -67.31 -37.63
C LYS A 21 -5.34 -66.50 -38.92
N LYS A 22 -4.35 -66.18 -39.77
CA LYS A 22 -4.35 -65.61 -41.16
C LYS A 22 -4.14 -64.08 -41.25
N GLU A 23 -3.19 -63.50 -42.01
CA GLU A 23 -2.67 -63.70 -43.41
C GLU A 23 -3.63 -63.16 -44.49
N ALA A 24 -3.21 -62.43 -45.55
CA ALA A 24 -1.89 -61.89 -45.96
C ALA A 24 -2.01 -60.84 -47.11
N GLY A 25 -0.89 -60.19 -47.48
CA GLY A 25 -0.65 -59.56 -48.79
C GLY A 25 -0.36 -58.05 -48.79
N SER A 26 0.62 -57.46 -49.50
CA SER A 26 1.95 -57.87 -49.99
C SER A 26 2.51 -56.71 -50.86
N LEU A 27 3.53 -56.02 -50.34
CA LEU A 27 4.71 -55.44 -51.02
C LEU A 27 4.62 -54.65 -52.36
N GLU A 28 5.13 -53.41 -52.26
CA GLU A 28 5.92 -52.64 -53.25
C GLU A 28 5.22 -52.09 -54.53
N PRO A 29 5.66 -50.90 -55.03
CA PRO A 29 6.92 -50.83 -55.80
C PRO A 29 7.86 -49.64 -55.49
N ARG A 30 9.16 -49.87 -55.70
CA ARG A 30 10.21 -48.83 -55.82
C ARG A 30 10.58 -48.54 -57.28
N ARG A 31 11.29 -47.40 -57.51
CA ARG A 31 12.01 -46.92 -58.74
C ARG A 31 11.26 -45.82 -59.53
N LYS A 32 11.91 -44.81 -60.17
CA LYS A 32 13.35 -44.52 -60.38
C LYS A 32 13.63 -43.05 -60.77
N MET A 33 14.79 -42.55 -60.35
CA MET A 33 15.76 -41.66 -61.05
C MET A 33 15.41 -40.24 -61.55
N GLN A 34 16.31 -39.34 -61.13
CA GLN A 34 16.73 -38.06 -61.72
C GLN A 34 17.00 -38.08 -63.24
N LYS A 35 16.98 -36.88 -63.86
CA LYS A 35 18.11 -36.15 -64.53
C LYS A 35 17.50 -35.10 -65.51
N THR A 36 18.10 -33.96 -65.91
CA THR A 36 19.30 -33.15 -65.57
C THR A 36 19.28 -31.86 -66.41
N LYS A 37 20.10 -30.87 -66.00
CA LYS A 37 20.82 -29.82 -66.79
C LYS A 37 20.38 -28.40 -66.41
N SER A 38 21.23 -27.36 -66.34
CA SER A 38 22.69 -27.20 -66.39
C SER A 38 22.91 -25.69 -66.58
N GLY A 39 23.62 -24.97 -65.69
CA GLY A 39 23.73 -23.52 -65.84
C GLY A 39 24.54 -22.79 -64.76
N ARG A 40 25.81 -23.17 -64.58
CA ARG A 40 26.74 -22.49 -63.64
C ARG A 40 27.24 -21.17 -64.26
N LYS A 41 27.21 -20.04 -63.53
CA LYS A 41 28.06 -18.85 -63.81
C LYS A 41 28.10 -17.83 -62.66
N GLU A 42 29.11 -18.00 -61.82
CA GLU A 42 29.88 -16.93 -61.16
C GLU A 42 31.38 -17.23 -61.46
N PRO A 43 32.37 -16.36 -61.18
CA PRO A 43 32.32 -14.96 -60.73
C PRO A 43 33.17 -13.99 -61.62
N ARG A 44 33.21 -12.69 -61.29
CA ARG A 44 34.46 -11.88 -61.25
C ARG A 44 34.25 -10.49 -60.63
N GLN A 45 35.21 -10.07 -59.81
CA GLN A 45 35.41 -8.67 -59.36
C GLN A 45 36.15 -7.85 -60.42
N ILE A 46 36.02 -6.51 -60.39
CA ILE A 46 37.09 -5.49 -60.54
C ILE A 46 36.53 -4.08 -60.24
N ASN A 47 37.41 -3.15 -59.86
CA ASN A 47 37.12 -1.87 -59.18
C ASN A 47 36.90 -0.65 -60.10
N ARG A 48 36.52 0.50 -59.46
CA ARG A 48 36.58 1.92 -59.92
C ARG A 48 35.40 2.38 -60.82
N SER A 49 34.90 3.63 -60.75
CA SER A 49 35.28 4.83 -59.96
C SER A 49 34.24 5.97 -59.95
N MET A 50 34.14 6.67 -58.79
CA MET A 50 34.01 8.13 -58.58
C MET A 50 32.77 8.97 -59.03
N VAL A 51 32.70 10.14 -58.37
CA VAL A 51 31.89 11.37 -58.60
C VAL A 51 30.45 11.31 -58.07
N ARG A 52 30.01 11.98 -56.98
CA ARG A 52 30.48 13.08 -56.09
C ARG A 52 29.96 14.50 -56.41
N HIS A 53 29.05 14.95 -55.55
CA HIS A 53 28.82 16.31 -55.04
C HIS A 53 28.18 16.16 -53.63
N LYS A 54 28.33 16.96 -52.56
CA LYS A 54 29.17 18.14 -52.18
C LYS A 54 29.08 19.37 -53.09
N LYS A 55 28.93 20.60 -52.57
CA LYS A 55 28.97 21.17 -51.19
C LYS A 55 28.11 22.48 -51.23
N ALA A 56 28.00 23.40 -50.26
CA ALA A 56 28.80 23.80 -49.08
C ALA A 56 27.84 24.51 -48.05
N ASN A 57 28.11 24.55 -46.73
CA ASN A 57 28.95 25.49 -45.95
C ASN A 57 28.52 26.98 -46.12
N HIS A 58 28.51 27.85 -45.09
CA HIS A 58 29.51 28.15 -44.03
C HIS A 58 28.82 28.56 -42.69
N GLU A 59 29.32 28.15 -41.51
CA GLU A 59 30.23 28.86 -40.56
C GLU A 59 29.59 30.15 -39.96
N GLU A 60 29.31 30.21 -38.65
CA GLU A 60 30.19 30.48 -37.47
C GLU A 60 30.51 31.97 -37.25
N GLU A 61 30.01 32.51 -36.11
CA GLU A 61 30.54 33.58 -35.22
C GLU A 61 29.34 34.04 -34.33
N GLU A 62 29.32 33.97 -32.99
CA GLU A 62 30.11 34.55 -31.89
C GLU A 62 29.58 35.90 -31.36
N LYS A 63 29.59 36.03 -30.01
CA LYS A 63 29.45 37.24 -29.15
C LYS A 63 28.07 37.70 -28.61
N GLU A 64 27.95 37.57 -27.28
CA GLU A 64 27.65 38.59 -26.25
C GLU A 64 26.57 39.68 -26.46
N ALA A 65 25.66 39.83 -25.48
CA ALA A 65 25.57 40.99 -24.57
C ALA A 65 24.15 41.35 -24.08
N THR A 66 24.09 41.74 -22.78
CA THR A 66 23.14 42.67 -22.11
C THR A 66 21.63 42.41 -22.09
N GLU A 67 21.15 42.11 -20.88
CA GLU A 67 20.25 42.97 -20.08
C GLU A 67 19.40 44.04 -20.82
N ASN A 68 18.09 44.04 -20.58
CA ASN A 68 17.48 45.03 -19.67
C ASN A 68 16.04 44.68 -19.29
N GLU A 69 15.64 45.19 -18.13
CA GLU A 69 14.27 45.28 -17.64
C GLU A 69 13.47 46.29 -18.50
N ASP A 70 12.15 46.17 -18.61
CA ASP A 70 11.25 47.02 -17.81
C ASP A 70 9.74 46.73 -17.99
N GLU A 71 8.95 47.27 -17.09
CA GLU A 71 7.49 47.14 -17.01
C GLU A 71 6.71 47.82 -18.16
N SER A 72 5.47 47.38 -18.42
CA SER A 72 4.31 48.29 -18.30
C SER A 72 2.96 47.61 -18.42
N LYS A 73 2.00 48.07 -17.61
CA LYS A 73 0.59 47.71 -17.66
C LYS A 73 -0.11 48.49 -18.79
N THR A 74 -1.08 47.88 -19.46
CA THR A 74 -2.27 48.61 -19.93
C THR A 74 -3.53 47.77 -19.81
N VAL A 75 -4.54 48.36 -19.17
CA VAL A 75 -5.93 47.90 -19.17
C VAL A 75 -6.62 48.50 -20.39
N ILE A 76 -7.49 47.74 -21.05
CA ILE A 76 -8.68 48.26 -21.75
C ILE A 76 -9.79 47.19 -21.65
N ASN A 77 -11.02 47.67 -21.61
CA ASN A 77 -12.25 46.94 -21.27
C ASN A 77 -13.23 46.99 -22.46
N HIS A 78 -14.38 46.32 -22.32
CA HIS A 78 -15.50 46.19 -23.27
C HIS A 78 -15.33 45.13 -24.39
N GLY A 79 -16.40 44.45 -24.81
CA GLY A 79 -17.80 44.51 -24.35
C GLY A 79 -18.71 43.55 -25.13
N ASN A 80 -19.91 43.30 -24.59
CA ASN A 80 -20.87 42.31 -25.10
C ASN A 80 -21.32 42.55 -26.55
N SER A 81 -21.76 41.47 -27.20
CA SER A 81 -22.89 41.47 -28.13
C SER A 81 -23.67 40.18 -27.93
N ASP A 82 -24.95 40.32 -27.56
CA ASP A 82 -25.90 39.22 -27.44
C ASP A 82 -26.39 38.76 -28.83
N ASP A 83 -26.96 37.55 -28.92
CA ASP A 83 -27.94 37.19 -29.95
C ASP A 83 -28.80 36.02 -29.43
N ASP A 84 -30.10 36.27 -29.25
CA ASP A 84 -31.11 35.28 -28.85
C ASP A 84 -31.66 34.52 -30.06
N PHE A 85 -31.94 33.22 -29.90
CA PHE A 85 -32.98 32.55 -30.69
C PHE A 85 -33.66 31.41 -29.92
N ASP A 86 -34.95 31.20 -30.21
CA ASP A 86 -35.93 30.60 -29.31
C ASP A 86 -36.46 29.20 -29.76
N GLY A 87 -36.86 28.40 -28.78
CA GLY A 87 -38.04 27.52 -28.83
C GLY A 87 -38.09 26.29 -29.75
N SER A 88 -37.99 25.08 -29.17
CA SER A 88 -39.11 24.10 -29.17
C SER A 88 -38.77 22.82 -28.37
N GLU A 89 -39.78 22.33 -27.63
CA GLU A 89 -39.78 21.03 -26.95
C GLU A 89 -40.27 19.93 -27.91
N ASP A 90 -39.69 18.72 -27.85
CA ASP A 90 -40.48 17.48 -27.82
C ASP A 90 -39.65 16.30 -27.28
N ASP A 91 -40.36 15.27 -26.81
CA ASP A 91 -39.87 14.28 -25.84
C ASP A 91 -39.35 12.94 -26.45
N ASN A 92 -38.62 12.16 -25.63
CA ASN A 92 -38.28 10.73 -25.76
C ASN A 92 -37.27 10.23 -26.84
N GLU A 93 -36.08 9.76 -26.40
CA GLU A 93 -35.57 8.38 -26.66
C GLU A 93 -34.26 8.03 -25.88
N GLU A 94 -34.30 7.97 -24.54
CA GLU A 94 -33.14 7.58 -23.69
C GLU A 94 -33.15 6.10 -23.25
N LYS A 95 -32.89 5.12 -24.14
CA LYS A 95 -32.67 3.70 -23.73
C LYS A 95 -31.50 2.92 -24.40
N GLY A 96 -30.71 3.53 -25.29
CA GLY A 96 -29.61 2.85 -26.00
C GLY A 96 -28.27 2.72 -25.23
N ASP A 97 -27.71 3.83 -24.76
CA ASP A 97 -26.25 3.93 -24.58
C ASP A 97 -25.66 3.34 -23.28
N ARG A 98 -26.47 3.05 -22.26
CA ARG A 98 -25.92 2.58 -20.96
C ARG A 98 -25.33 1.16 -21.03
N LYS A 99 -25.73 0.33 -22.02
CA LYS A 99 -25.09 -0.96 -22.31
C LYS A 99 -23.73 -0.80 -22.99
N MET A 100 -23.53 0.25 -23.79
CA MET A 100 -22.23 0.53 -24.43
C MET A 100 -21.15 0.79 -23.38
N VAL A 101 -21.44 1.56 -22.32
CA VAL A 101 -20.42 1.94 -21.31
C VAL A 101 -19.72 0.73 -20.68
N TYR A 102 -20.46 -0.32 -20.29
CA TYR A 102 -19.85 -1.54 -19.73
C TYR A 102 -19.13 -2.37 -20.80
N GLY A 103 -19.68 -2.41 -22.02
CA GLY A 103 -19.04 -3.07 -23.18
C GLY A 103 -17.71 -2.41 -23.57
N THR A 104 -17.66 -1.08 -23.61
CA THR A 104 -16.45 -0.28 -23.88
C THR A 104 -15.41 -0.46 -22.78
N LEU A 105 -15.83 -0.55 -21.52
CA LEU A 105 -14.92 -0.77 -20.39
C LEU A 105 -14.32 -2.20 -20.41
N VAL A 106 -15.07 -3.22 -20.83
CA VAL A 106 -14.57 -4.58 -21.07
C VAL A 106 -13.72 -4.66 -22.36
N SER A 107 -14.04 -3.86 -23.36
CA SER A 107 -13.26 -3.72 -24.61
C SER A 107 -11.89 -3.09 -24.36
N MET A 108 -11.83 -2.00 -23.60
CA MET A 108 -10.56 -1.35 -23.21
C MET A 108 -9.72 -2.25 -22.30
N LEU A 109 -10.34 -3.05 -21.43
CA LEU A 109 -9.65 -4.08 -20.66
C LEU A 109 -8.93 -5.14 -21.53
N ARG A 110 -9.30 -5.27 -22.81
CA ARG A 110 -8.62 -6.14 -23.80
C ARG A 110 -7.63 -5.38 -24.69
N SER A 111 -7.81 -4.09 -24.96
CA SER A 111 -6.89 -3.33 -25.82
C SER A 111 -5.54 -3.05 -25.15
N ASP A 112 -5.54 -2.86 -23.84
CA ASP A 112 -4.34 -2.42 -23.09
C ASP A 112 -3.37 -3.58 -22.78
N TYR A 113 -3.82 -4.83 -23.00
CA TYR A 113 -3.02 -6.04 -22.92
C TYR A 113 -3.38 -6.97 -24.10
N PRO A 114 -2.78 -6.77 -25.29
CA PRO A 114 -2.93 -7.76 -26.36
C PRO A 114 -2.36 -9.10 -25.86
N ASP A 115 -3.20 -10.13 -25.87
CA ASP A 115 -2.80 -11.49 -25.54
C ASP A 115 -1.60 -11.88 -26.40
N ARG A 116 -0.45 -12.13 -25.75
CA ARG A 116 0.69 -12.72 -26.44
C ARG A 116 0.38 -14.18 -26.68
N GLU A 117 -0.01 -14.48 -27.90
CA GLU A 117 0.01 -15.83 -28.47
C GLU A 117 1.44 -16.39 -28.36
N GLU A 118 1.73 -17.12 -27.28
CA GLU A 118 2.81 -18.09 -27.28
C GLU A 118 2.38 -19.24 -28.20
N LYS A 119 3.07 -19.38 -29.33
CA LYS A 119 2.84 -20.48 -30.26
C LYS A 119 3.02 -21.82 -29.55
N VAL A 120 1.93 -22.55 -29.42
CA VAL A 120 1.92 -24.00 -29.16
C VAL A 120 1.22 -24.62 -30.36
N ASP A 121 1.97 -25.35 -31.17
CA ASP A 121 1.44 -26.05 -32.33
C ASP A 121 0.62 -27.28 -31.88
N ASP A 122 -0.54 -27.43 -32.53
CA ASP A 122 -1.34 -28.63 -32.80
C ASP A 122 -2.15 -29.40 -31.72
N GLU A 123 -3.43 -29.58 -32.08
CA GLU A 123 -4.44 -30.61 -31.71
C GLU A 123 -4.92 -30.66 -30.24
N VAL A 124 -6.18 -30.33 -29.91
CA VAL A 124 -7.43 -31.02 -30.36
C VAL A 124 -8.62 -30.05 -30.44
N GLU A 125 -9.40 -30.10 -31.52
CA GLU A 125 -10.74 -29.48 -31.64
C GLU A 125 -11.80 -30.22 -30.81
N ILE A 126 -12.71 -29.52 -30.11
CA ILE A 126 -14.18 -29.81 -30.11
C ILE A 126 -14.97 -28.51 -29.80
N PHE A 127 -15.73 -28.05 -30.80
CA PHE A 127 -16.97 -27.26 -30.78
C PHE A 127 -17.19 -26.09 -29.81
N SER A 128 -17.29 -24.90 -30.41
CA SER A 128 -18.20 -23.84 -30.00
C SER A 128 -19.64 -24.13 -30.49
N LYS A 129 -20.64 -24.09 -29.58
CA LYS A 129 -22.05 -23.77 -29.89
C LYS A 129 -22.91 -23.60 -28.63
N GLY A 130 -23.65 -22.49 -28.58
CA GLY A 130 -24.95 -22.35 -27.89
C GLY A 130 -24.95 -22.25 -26.36
N VAL A 131 -25.00 -21.02 -25.84
CA VAL A 131 -26.13 -20.55 -25.01
C VAL A 131 -26.40 -19.08 -25.37
N GLU A 132 -27.34 -18.86 -26.27
CA GLU A 132 -28.22 -17.68 -26.19
C GLU A 132 -29.43 -18.06 -25.34
N GLU A 133 -30.27 -17.07 -25.00
CA GLU A 133 -31.42 -17.17 -24.06
C GLU A 133 -31.01 -17.35 -22.58
N GLU A 134 -31.60 -16.65 -21.60
CA GLU A 134 -32.78 -15.79 -21.60
C GLU A 134 -32.52 -14.57 -20.67
N VAL A 135 -32.86 -13.36 -21.10
CA VAL A 135 -32.95 -12.17 -20.21
C VAL A 135 -34.41 -11.76 -20.19
N GLY A 136 -35.15 -12.39 -19.29
CA GLY A 136 -36.59 -12.22 -19.14
C GLY A 136 -37.02 -12.51 -17.71
N GLU A 137 -36.62 -11.65 -16.78
CA GLU A 137 -37.37 -11.47 -15.53
C GLU A 137 -37.32 -10.00 -15.13
N GLU A 138 -38.48 -9.47 -14.76
CA GLU A 138 -38.72 -8.05 -14.57
C GLU A 138 -38.05 -7.58 -13.28
N VAL A 139 -37.13 -6.62 -13.37
CA VAL A 139 -36.76 -5.82 -12.20
C VAL A 139 -37.90 -4.83 -11.99
N SER A 140 -38.88 -5.23 -11.18
CA SER A 140 -39.93 -4.37 -10.66
C SER A 140 -39.34 -3.12 -10.01
N ASP A 141 -40.07 -2.01 -10.09
CA ASP A 141 -39.76 -0.75 -9.40
C ASP A 141 -39.44 -0.98 -7.92
N ASP A 142 -38.15 -0.99 -7.57
CA ASP A 142 -37.69 -1.10 -6.18
C ASP A 142 -37.56 0.29 -5.55
N ASN A 143 -38.62 1.10 -5.70
CA ASN A 143 -38.81 2.36 -4.98
C ASN A 143 -39.28 2.14 -3.52
N ASN A 144 -39.27 0.89 -3.04
CA ASN A 144 -39.81 0.49 -1.73
C ASN A 144 -38.75 0.01 -0.70
N GLU A 145 -37.43 0.03 -1.00
CA GLU A 145 -36.42 -0.33 0.04
C GLU A 145 -36.45 0.61 1.27
N ASP A 146 -36.95 1.84 1.15
CA ASP A 146 -37.18 2.76 2.29
C ASP A 146 -38.31 2.29 3.23
N GLU A 147 -39.19 1.38 2.79
CA GLU A 147 -40.23 0.76 3.64
C GLU A 147 -39.69 -0.40 4.49
N GLU A 148 -38.67 -1.15 4.04
CA GLU A 148 -38.04 -2.21 4.87
C GLU A 148 -37.28 -1.64 6.09
N GLU A 149 -36.78 -0.40 6.00
CA GLU A 149 -36.27 0.33 7.18
C GLU A 149 -37.39 0.80 8.13
N GLY A 150 -38.66 0.61 7.76
CA GLY A 150 -39.84 0.90 8.58
C GLY A 150 -40.44 -0.28 9.37
N GLY A 151 -40.02 -1.51 9.11
CA GLY A 151 -40.59 -2.69 9.80
C GLY A 151 -40.30 -2.65 11.31
N PRO A 152 -41.32 -2.88 12.18
CA PRO A 152 -41.18 -2.78 13.63
C PRO A 152 -40.10 -3.72 14.17
N MET A 153 -39.42 -3.31 15.24
CA MET A 153 -38.51 -4.21 15.95
C MET A 153 -39.31 -5.37 16.55
N ASP A 154 -38.77 -6.58 16.45
CA ASP A 154 -39.30 -7.76 17.13
C ASP A 154 -39.06 -7.58 18.65
N GLU A 155 -40.02 -7.97 19.50
CA GLU A 155 -39.92 -7.78 20.96
C GLU A 155 -38.67 -8.48 21.53
N GLY A 156 -38.19 -9.54 20.87
CA GLY A 156 -36.95 -10.23 21.22
C GLY A 156 -35.66 -9.41 21.09
N ASP A 157 -35.62 -8.35 20.26
CA ASP A 157 -34.50 -7.39 20.23
C ASP A 157 -34.74 -6.20 21.20
N MET A 158 -35.97 -5.97 21.70
CA MET A 158 -36.24 -4.99 22.77
C MET A 158 -35.69 -5.46 24.14
N VAL A 159 -35.77 -6.77 24.44
CA VAL A 159 -35.26 -7.35 25.71
C VAL A 159 -33.73 -7.35 25.79
N ALA A 160 -33.02 -6.94 24.72
CA ALA A 160 -31.57 -6.75 24.69
C ALA A 160 -31.13 -5.26 24.75
N ASP A 161 -32.07 -4.32 24.91
CA ASP A 161 -31.81 -2.87 24.86
C ASP A 161 -31.85 -2.20 26.26
N ASP A 162 -32.12 -2.97 27.32
CA ASP A 162 -32.02 -2.55 28.75
C ASP A 162 -30.56 -2.50 29.26
N ASP A 163 -29.60 -3.06 28.53
CA ASP A 163 -28.16 -3.02 28.88
C ASP A 163 -27.48 -1.66 28.55
N VAL A 164 -28.26 -0.63 28.23
CA VAL A 164 -27.80 0.78 28.21
C VAL A 164 -27.76 1.32 29.65
N HIS A 165 -26.84 0.77 30.46
CA HIS A 165 -26.45 1.41 31.71
C HIS A 165 -25.80 2.78 31.43
N ASP A 166 -26.07 3.78 32.29
CA ASP A 166 -25.54 5.17 32.27
C ASP A 166 -24.01 5.26 32.41
N LYS A 167 -23.28 4.74 31.41
CA LYS A 167 -21.83 4.62 31.39
C LYS A 167 -21.33 5.11 30.04
N PHE A 168 -20.53 6.18 30.08
CA PHE A 168 -19.64 6.71 29.05
C PHE A 168 -19.70 6.06 27.63
N ASP A 169 -20.55 6.57 26.72
CA ASP A 169 -20.41 6.21 25.30
C ASP A 169 -19.42 7.15 24.59
N ALA A 170 -18.23 6.62 24.30
CA ALA A 170 -17.20 7.35 23.55
C ALA A 170 -17.67 7.83 22.16
N LEU A 171 -18.64 7.16 21.51
CA LEU A 171 -19.19 7.66 20.24
C LEU A 171 -19.98 8.96 20.44
N ASN A 172 -20.82 9.01 21.48
CA ASN A 172 -21.66 10.17 21.75
C ASN A 172 -20.83 11.37 22.19
N LEU A 173 -19.89 11.15 23.11
CA LEU A 173 -18.97 12.20 23.56
C LEU A 173 -18.14 12.78 22.40
N HIS A 174 -17.74 11.94 21.42
CA HIS A 174 -16.79 12.33 20.37
C HIS A 174 -17.44 12.94 19.13
N PHE A 175 -18.58 12.43 18.67
CA PHE A 175 -19.22 12.86 17.42
C PHE A 175 -20.58 13.55 17.60
N ASN A 176 -21.22 13.45 18.76
CA ASN A 176 -22.63 13.85 18.92
C ASN A 176 -22.88 14.88 20.05
N ASP A 177 -21.85 15.26 20.81
CA ASP A 177 -21.89 16.32 21.85
C ASP A 177 -21.52 17.67 21.23
N GLU A 178 -22.48 18.30 20.54
CA GLU A 178 -22.23 19.48 19.70
C GLU A 178 -21.79 20.72 20.48
N GLU A 179 -22.28 20.92 21.72
CA GLU A 179 -21.87 22.02 22.59
C GLU A 179 -20.38 21.88 22.95
N ARG A 180 -19.98 20.70 23.44
CA ARG A 180 -18.59 20.40 23.79
C ARG A 180 -17.66 20.50 22.58
N ILE A 181 -18.06 20.00 21.42
CA ILE A 181 -17.31 20.10 20.17
C ILE A 181 -17.08 21.58 19.81
N SER A 182 -18.13 22.41 19.89
CA SER A 182 -18.08 23.84 19.58
C SER A 182 -17.16 24.60 20.54
N GLU A 183 -17.21 24.29 21.84
CA GLU A 183 -16.26 24.82 22.84
C GLU A 183 -14.81 24.43 22.55
N LEU A 184 -14.54 23.14 22.28
CA LEU A 184 -13.19 22.65 22.03
C LEU A 184 -12.57 23.31 20.79
N ILE A 185 -13.34 23.46 19.71
CA ILE A 185 -12.90 24.13 18.48
C ILE A 185 -12.65 25.62 18.76
N SER A 186 -13.54 26.30 19.51
CA SER A 186 -13.36 27.71 19.88
C SER A 186 -12.10 27.94 20.73
N ARG A 187 -11.87 27.07 21.75
CA ARG A 187 -10.64 27.08 22.56
C ARG A 187 -9.40 26.89 21.68
N TYR A 188 -9.42 25.92 20.75
CA TYR A 188 -8.31 25.66 19.84
C TYR A 188 -8.01 26.83 18.89
N GLN A 189 -9.04 27.43 18.27
CA GLN A 189 -8.88 28.59 17.39
C GLN A 189 -8.31 29.80 18.15
N ASN A 190 -8.78 30.06 19.38
CA ASN A 190 -8.25 31.12 20.23
C ASN A 190 -6.77 30.90 20.58
N ILE A 191 -6.33 29.66 20.85
CA ILE A 191 -4.91 29.34 21.07
C ILE A 191 -4.10 29.59 19.79
N LEU A 192 -4.61 29.18 18.62
CA LEU A 192 -3.93 29.31 17.33
C LEU A 192 -3.74 30.78 16.91
N ASN A 193 -4.68 31.66 17.29
CA ASN A 193 -4.56 33.10 17.08
C ASN A 193 -3.58 33.79 18.06
N ASN A 194 -3.49 33.29 19.30
CA ASN A 194 -2.70 33.92 20.37
C ASN A 194 -1.27 33.37 20.52
N SER A 195 -0.95 32.20 19.95
CA SER A 195 0.34 31.50 20.14
C SER A 195 1.02 31.12 18.83
N LYS A 196 2.35 31.02 18.83
CA LYS A 196 3.09 30.45 17.69
C LYS A 196 2.66 28.98 17.47
N PRO A 197 2.29 28.55 16.25
CA PRO A 197 1.51 27.33 16.00
C PRO A 197 2.22 25.99 16.28
N HIS A 198 3.51 25.99 16.64
CA HIS A 198 4.36 24.80 16.61
C HIS A 198 4.29 23.86 17.85
N ARG A 199 3.43 24.11 18.84
CA ARG A 199 3.46 23.37 20.14
C ARG A 199 2.11 23.06 20.81
N ILE A 200 1.00 22.99 20.06
CA ILE A 200 -0.33 22.72 20.65
C ILE A 200 -0.52 21.22 20.97
N LEU A 201 -0.12 20.33 20.07
CA LEU A 201 -0.12 18.88 20.30
C LEU A 201 1.11 18.48 21.13
N ARG A 202 0.91 17.94 22.34
CA ARG A 202 2.00 17.59 23.28
C ARG A 202 1.91 16.15 23.74
N LEU A 203 3.07 15.53 23.98
CA LEU A 203 3.16 14.21 24.59
C LEU A 203 2.72 14.31 26.07
N VAL A 204 1.60 13.66 26.41
CA VAL A 204 1.02 13.64 27.75
C VAL A 204 1.49 12.42 28.53
N ASN A 205 1.50 11.24 27.89
CA ASN A 205 1.86 9.99 28.56
C ASN A 205 2.81 9.15 27.69
N ARG A 206 3.72 8.43 28.36
CA ARG A 206 4.65 7.47 27.76
C ARG A 206 4.62 6.17 28.55
N SER A 207 3.84 5.20 28.06
CA SER A 207 3.79 3.85 28.63
C SER A 207 4.84 2.97 27.94
N ARG A 208 5.64 2.23 28.72
CA ARG A 208 6.55 1.20 28.20
C ARG A 208 6.01 -0.19 28.53
N PHE A 209 6.14 -1.11 27.58
CA PHE A 209 5.77 -2.51 27.73
C PHE A 209 7.06 -3.32 27.52
N GLU A 210 7.69 -3.76 28.60
CA GLU A 210 9.04 -4.33 28.54
C GLU A 210 9.03 -5.76 27.96
N ASP A 211 8.09 -6.60 28.38
CA ASP A 211 7.92 -7.98 27.88
C ASP A 211 7.71 -8.03 26.36
N GLU A 212 6.93 -7.08 25.84
CA GLU A 212 6.61 -6.98 24.41
C GLU A 212 7.66 -6.14 23.64
N LYS A 213 8.55 -5.43 24.33
CA LYS A 213 9.49 -4.43 23.78
C LYS A 213 8.81 -3.31 22.99
N TYR A 214 7.85 -2.61 23.61
CA TYR A 214 7.10 -1.53 22.98
C TYR A 214 6.98 -0.26 23.83
N VAL A 215 6.65 0.86 23.16
CA VAL A 215 6.26 2.13 23.80
C VAL A 215 4.99 2.68 23.15
N LYS A 216 4.00 3.04 23.97
CA LYS A 216 2.91 3.95 23.59
C LYS A 216 3.33 5.39 23.93
N LEU A 217 3.20 6.28 22.95
CA LEU A 217 3.34 7.72 23.07
C LEU A 217 1.96 8.34 22.85
N ASP A 218 1.35 8.89 23.90
CA ASP A 218 0.01 9.48 23.87
C ASP A 218 0.12 11.01 23.77
N TYR A 219 -0.29 11.57 22.64
CA TYR A 219 -0.22 13.01 22.33
C TYR A 219 -1.62 13.62 22.38
N ARG A 220 -1.80 14.73 23.10
CA ARG A 220 -3.09 15.43 23.21
C ARG A 220 -2.92 16.95 23.17
N TYR A 221 -4.04 17.64 22.95
CA TYR A 221 -4.14 19.09 22.99
C TYR A 221 -4.41 19.52 24.44
N SER A 222 -3.41 19.40 25.32
CA SER A 222 -3.56 19.60 26.78
C SER A 222 -4.05 21.00 27.19
N GLU A 223 -3.93 21.99 26.30
CA GLU A 223 -4.41 23.37 26.50
C GLU A 223 -5.86 23.57 26.04
N VAL A 224 -6.43 22.59 25.31
CA VAL A 224 -7.80 22.57 24.79
C VAL A 224 -8.69 21.66 25.62
N THR A 225 -8.20 20.45 25.94
CA THR A 225 -8.94 19.44 26.72
C THR A 225 -8.59 19.52 28.20
N GLU A 226 -9.60 19.69 29.06
CA GLU A 226 -9.45 19.41 30.49
C GLU A 226 -9.07 17.94 30.69
N THR A 227 -7.83 17.69 31.15
CA THR A 227 -7.35 16.35 31.44
C THR A 227 -8.07 15.78 32.66
N GLN A 228 -9.20 15.12 32.41
CA GLN A 228 -9.57 13.99 33.24
C GLN A 228 -8.47 12.94 33.08
N SER A 229 -7.59 12.87 34.07
CA SER A 229 -6.72 11.73 34.28
C SER A 229 -7.61 10.53 34.56
N SER A 230 -7.94 9.76 33.52
CA SER A 230 -8.49 8.43 33.71
C SER A 230 -7.44 7.64 34.48
N SER A 231 -7.71 7.48 35.78
CA SER A 231 -6.92 6.63 36.66
C SER A 231 -7.15 5.20 36.18
N THR A 232 -6.31 4.79 35.22
CA THR A 232 -6.26 3.43 34.67
C THR A 232 -5.73 2.51 35.76
N LYS A 233 -6.61 2.20 36.71
CA LYS A 233 -6.63 0.88 37.34
C LYS A 233 -6.56 -0.14 36.22
N GLU A 234 -5.84 -1.22 36.45
CA GLU A 234 -5.64 -2.29 35.47
C GLU A 234 -6.97 -3.03 35.24
N LEU A 235 -7.80 -2.46 34.37
CA LEU A 235 -9.11 -2.96 34.00
C LEU A 235 -8.95 -3.98 32.88
N ASP A 236 -9.45 -5.19 33.12
CA ASP A 236 -9.56 -6.27 32.15
C ASP A 236 -10.25 -5.82 30.85
N LEU A 237 -9.94 -6.53 29.76
CA LEU A 237 -10.52 -6.30 28.44
C LEU A 237 -12.05 -6.23 28.47
N GLU A 238 -12.71 -7.13 29.21
CA GLU A 238 -14.18 -7.17 29.32
C GLU A 238 -14.74 -5.92 30.03
N SER A 239 -14.06 -5.44 31.07
CA SER A 239 -14.42 -4.20 31.77
C SER A 239 -14.27 -2.98 30.86
N ARG A 240 -13.24 -2.94 30.01
CA ARG A 240 -13.04 -1.86 29.02
C ARG A 240 -14.07 -1.90 27.88
N LEU A 241 -14.40 -3.09 27.37
CA LEU A 241 -15.42 -3.27 26.33
C LEU A 241 -16.81 -2.81 26.81
N LYS A 242 -17.17 -3.16 28.06
CA LYS A 242 -18.38 -2.65 28.72
C LYS A 242 -18.33 -1.15 28.97
N HIS A 243 -17.18 -0.60 29.36
CA HIS A 243 -17.03 0.84 29.57
C HIS A 243 -17.23 1.69 28.29
N HIS A 244 -16.88 1.16 27.11
CA HIS A 244 -17.09 1.85 25.82
C HIS A 244 -18.40 1.47 25.12
N ASN A 245 -19.33 0.81 25.82
CA ASN A 245 -20.62 0.33 25.32
C ASN A 245 -20.49 -0.42 23.98
N VAL A 246 -19.52 -1.34 23.86
CA VAL A 246 -19.40 -2.21 22.68
C VAL A 246 -20.53 -3.23 22.71
N ARG A 247 -21.21 -3.49 21.58
CA ARG A 247 -22.33 -4.47 21.53
C ARG A 247 -21.90 -5.87 21.93
N ASP A 248 -22.72 -6.61 22.66
CA ASP A 248 -22.35 -7.93 23.21
C ASP A 248 -22.00 -8.96 22.13
N ARG A 249 -22.73 -8.95 21.00
CA ARG A 249 -22.41 -9.78 19.82
C ARG A 249 -21.00 -9.49 19.25
N ILE A 250 -20.44 -8.30 19.50
CA ILE A 250 -19.08 -7.88 19.14
C ILE A 250 -18.12 -8.11 20.33
N GLN A 251 -18.54 -7.88 21.58
CA GLN A 251 -17.74 -8.20 22.78
C GLN A 251 -17.32 -9.68 22.79
N GLN A 252 -18.24 -10.59 22.45
CA GLN A 252 -17.94 -12.02 22.30
C GLN A 252 -16.81 -12.27 21.27
N LYS A 253 -16.78 -11.52 20.16
CA LYS A 253 -15.71 -11.61 19.15
C LYS A 253 -14.37 -11.03 19.59
N PHE A 254 -14.36 -10.06 20.49
CA PHE A 254 -13.13 -9.65 21.18
C PHE A 254 -12.67 -10.71 22.19
N ALA A 255 -13.58 -11.32 22.96
CA ALA A 255 -13.26 -12.37 23.92
C ALA A 255 -12.71 -13.64 23.23
N GLU A 256 -13.16 -13.96 22.01
CA GLU A 256 -12.59 -15.00 21.14
C GLU A 256 -11.12 -14.76 20.75
N GLN A 257 -10.56 -13.55 20.92
CA GLN A 257 -9.15 -13.24 20.58
C GLN A 257 -8.15 -13.52 21.72
N LYS A 258 -8.59 -14.08 22.87
CA LYS A 258 -7.70 -14.41 23.99
C LYS A 258 -6.67 -15.50 23.60
N PRO A 259 -5.43 -15.47 24.13
CA PRO A 259 -4.89 -14.51 25.11
C PRO A 259 -4.63 -13.13 24.48
N VAL A 260 -4.90 -12.08 25.24
CA VAL A 260 -4.69 -10.68 24.83
C VAL A 260 -3.60 -10.07 25.70
N THR A 261 -2.59 -9.43 25.09
CA THR A 261 -1.47 -8.81 25.82
C THR A 261 -1.82 -7.42 26.37
N GLN A 262 -1.00 -6.89 27.28
CA GLN A 262 -1.27 -5.58 27.88
C GLN A 262 -1.17 -4.44 26.84
N LEU A 263 -0.27 -4.56 25.85
CA LEU A 263 -0.24 -3.64 24.71
C LEU A 263 -1.50 -3.77 23.85
N GLU A 264 -1.96 -4.98 23.55
CA GLU A 264 -3.19 -5.19 22.78
C GLU A 264 -4.40 -4.57 23.49
N ILE A 265 -4.50 -4.71 24.82
CA ILE A 265 -5.53 -4.06 25.65
C ILE A 265 -5.45 -2.54 25.56
N GLN A 266 -4.25 -1.95 25.62
CA GLN A 266 -4.05 -0.50 25.52
C GLN A 266 -4.31 0.03 24.09
N PHE A 267 -4.04 -0.78 23.07
CA PHE A 267 -4.35 -0.47 21.67
C PHE A 267 -5.86 -0.50 21.39
N ILE A 268 -6.58 -1.49 21.92
CA ILE A 268 -8.04 -1.58 21.85
C ILE A 268 -8.69 -0.37 22.54
N GLU A 269 -8.20 0.04 23.71
CA GLU A 269 -8.67 1.27 24.38
C GLU A 269 -8.45 2.53 23.52
N SER A 270 -7.27 2.69 22.89
CA SER A 270 -7.02 3.80 21.96
C SER A 270 -7.95 3.79 20.75
N LEU A 271 -8.32 2.62 20.22
CA LEU A 271 -9.32 2.50 19.15
C LEU A 271 -10.70 2.95 19.64
N LEU A 272 -11.20 2.39 20.74
CA LEU A 272 -12.55 2.60 21.27
C LEU A 272 -12.77 4.02 21.84
N SER A 273 -11.70 4.69 22.26
CA SER A 273 -11.71 6.12 22.63
C SER A 273 -11.55 7.06 21.43
N TYR A 274 -11.59 6.53 20.20
CA TYR A 274 -11.44 7.29 18.95
C TYR A 274 -10.14 8.09 18.82
N GLN A 275 -9.03 7.67 19.45
CA GLN A 275 -7.73 8.30 19.20
C GLN A 275 -7.27 8.02 17.76
N SER A 276 -6.57 8.96 17.12
CA SER A 276 -5.83 8.67 15.89
C SER A 276 -4.61 7.81 16.23
N ILE A 277 -4.27 6.79 15.43
CA ILE A 277 -3.24 5.80 15.81
C ILE A 277 -2.20 5.59 14.71
N GLY A 278 -0.93 5.59 15.10
CA GLY A 278 0.16 4.99 14.32
C GLY A 278 0.72 3.74 15.00
N LEU A 279 0.39 2.55 14.48
CA LEU A 279 0.87 1.28 15.02
C LEU A 279 1.95 0.68 14.12
N GLN A 280 3.13 0.46 14.70
CA GLN A 280 4.29 -0.16 14.06
C GLN A 280 4.44 -1.61 14.53
N TYR A 281 4.17 -2.60 13.67
CA TYR A 281 4.19 -4.02 14.07
C TYR A 281 5.49 -4.77 13.72
N TYR A 282 6.57 -4.06 13.36
CA TYR A 282 7.89 -4.65 13.10
C TYR A 282 8.40 -5.50 14.29
N GLN A 283 8.90 -6.70 13.98
CA GLN A 283 9.37 -7.73 14.94
C GLN A 283 8.29 -8.37 15.85
N SER A 284 6.99 -8.11 15.66
CA SER A 284 5.91 -8.75 16.43
C SER A 284 4.90 -9.49 15.54
N ASP A 285 5.14 -10.79 15.32
CA ASP A 285 4.28 -11.69 14.53
C ASP A 285 2.88 -11.84 15.15
N VAL A 286 2.79 -11.74 16.48
CA VAL A 286 1.53 -11.81 17.24
C VAL A 286 0.65 -10.60 16.91
N LEU A 287 1.21 -9.38 17.03
CA LEU A 287 0.49 -8.16 16.68
C LEU A 287 0.14 -8.14 15.20
N GLN A 288 1.09 -8.49 14.32
CA GLN A 288 0.87 -8.58 12.87
C GLN A 288 -0.30 -9.51 12.50
N SER A 289 -0.50 -10.59 13.24
CA SER A 289 -1.60 -11.53 12.98
C SER A 289 -2.97 -10.98 13.41
N LYS A 290 -3.01 -10.22 14.51
CA LYS A 290 -4.24 -9.82 15.22
C LYS A 290 -4.71 -8.38 14.97
N TYR A 291 -3.83 -7.41 14.67
CA TYR A 291 -4.21 -5.99 14.62
C TYR A 291 -5.40 -5.71 13.68
N GLN A 292 -5.48 -6.44 12.57
CA GLN A 292 -6.59 -6.36 11.62
C GLN A 292 -7.93 -6.74 12.26
N ASN A 293 -7.96 -7.71 13.17
CA ASN A 293 -9.19 -8.11 13.84
C ASN A 293 -9.68 -6.97 14.77
N TYR A 294 -8.77 -6.30 15.48
CA TYR A 294 -9.13 -5.23 16.40
C TYR A 294 -9.66 -3.97 15.68
N TYR A 295 -9.00 -3.50 14.62
CA TYR A 295 -9.53 -2.34 13.87
C TYR A 295 -10.83 -2.69 13.15
N LEU A 296 -10.99 -3.91 12.62
CA LEU A 296 -12.24 -4.33 11.97
C LEU A 296 -13.41 -4.44 12.95
N LEU A 297 -13.18 -4.93 14.17
CA LEU A 297 -14.20 -4.94 15.22
C LEU A 297 -14.57 -3.51 15.66
N HIS A 298 -13.61 -2.59 15.69
CA HIS A 298 -13.88 -1.15 15.91
C HIS A 298 -14.74 -0.54 14.79
N CYS A 299 -14.40 -0.79 13.51
CA CYS A 299 -15.21 -0.35 12.36
C CYS A 299 -16.64 -0.90 12.43
N LEU A 300 -16.80 -2.20 12.70
CA LEU A 300 -18.11 -2.84 12.84
C LEU A 300 -18.91 -2.24 13.99
N ASN A 301 -18.27 -1.99 15.14
CA ASN A 301 -18.93 -1.35 16.29
C ASN A 301 -19.41 0.07 15.95
N HIS A 302 -18.55 0.88 15.32
CA HIS A 302 -18.86 2.24 14.89
C HIS A 302 -20.03 2.27 13.89
N VAL A 303 -19.94 1.54 12.77
CA VAL A 303 -20.99 1.48 11.73
C VAL A 303 -22.32 0.96 12.28
N MET A 304 -22.29 -0.05 13.17
CA MET A 304 -23.51 -0.58 13.76
C MET A 304 -24.13 0.41 14.75
N LYS A 305 -23.33 1.10 15.58
CA LYS A 305 -23.82 2.14 16.50
C LYS A 305 -24.45 3.31 15.74
N THR A 306 -23.76 3.89 14.75
CA THR A 306 -24.30 5.00 13.96
C THR A 306 -25.60 4.61 13.25
N ARG A 307 -25.64 3.43 12.62
CA ARG A 307 -26.87 2.93 11.98
C ARG A 307 -28.03 2.75 12.96
N THR A 308 -27.82 2.17 14.15
CA THR A 308 -28.93 2.04 15.12
C THR A 308 -29.38 3.38 15.69
N ARG A 309 -28.50 4.38 15.81
CA ARG A 309 -28.93 5.75 16.13
C ARG A 309 -29.88 6.27 15.04
N VAL A 310 -29.49 6.17 13.77
CA VAL A 310 -30.35 6.57 12.64
C VAL A 310 -31.69 5.84 12.62
N MET A 311 -31.72 4.53 12.90
CA MET A 311 -32.96 3.77 13.01
C MET A 311 -33.84 4.23 14.18
N LYS A 312 -33.26 4.43 15.38
CA LYS A 312 -34.00 4.92 16.56
C LYS A 312 -34.55 6.33 16.34
N ASP A 313 -33.80 7.20 15.66
CA ASP A 313 -34.22 8.57 15.35
C ASP A 313 -35.25 8.61 14.19
N ASN A 314 -35.16 7.70 13.21
CA ASN A 314 -36.23 7.44 12.23
C ASN A 314 -37.54 6.99 12.91
N GLU A 315 -37.48 6.07 13.87
CA GLU A 315 -38.64 5.60 14.62
C GLU A 315 -39.25 6.69 15.50
N LYS A 316 -38.43 7.52 16.16
CA LYS A 316 -38.91 8.71 16.88
C LYS A 316 -39.58 9.71 15.94
N LYS A 317 -38.99 10.02 14.77
CA LYS A 317 -39.60 10.89 13.75
C LYS A 317 -40.95 10.34 13.29
N LYS A 318 -41.06 9.03 13.04
CA LYS A 318 -42.34 8.35 12.71
C LYS A 318 -43.37 8.41 13.85
N LYS A 319 -42.96 8.26 15.12
CA LYS A 319 -43.85 8.40 16.29
C LYS A 319 -44.35 9.84 16.48
N LEU A 320 -43.47 10.83 16.35
CA LEU A 320 -43.82 12.25 16.42
C LEU A 320 -44.77 12.66 15.30
N LEU A 321 -44.53 12.22 14.06
CA LEU A 321 -45.45 12.46 12.93
C LEU A 321 -46.85 11.92 13.22
N LYS A 322 -46.97 10.68 13.74
CA LYS A 322 -48.26 10.12 14.15
C LYS A 322 -48.93 10.92 15.28
N GLN A 323 -48.17 11.38 16.28
CA GLN A 323 -48.73 12.19 17.38
C GLN A 323 -49.24 13.57 16.90
N ILE A 324 -48.62 14.13 15.86
CA ILE A 324 -49.06 15.35 15.17
C ILE A 324 -50.32 15.07 14.33
N GLU A 325 -50.36 13.96 13.58
CA GLU A 325 -51.55 13.51 12.83
C GLU A 325 -52.75 13.21 13.74
N GLU A 326 -52.49 12.64 14.93
CA GLU A 326 -53.49 12.37 15.97
C GLU A 326 -53.88 13.63 16.77
N GLY A 327 -53.29 14.80 16.47
CA GLY A 327 -53.66 16.09 17.07
C GLY A 327 -53.32 16.24 18.55
N THR A 328 -52.41 15.42 19.08
CA THR A 328 -52.03 15.42 20.51
C THR A 328 -50.88 16.37 20.86
N VAL A 329 -50.17 16.87 19.85
CA VAL A 329 -49.04 17.81 20.00
C VAL A 329 -49.15 18.90 18.94
N ASP A 330 -49.11 20.17 19.35
CA ASP A 330 -49.14 21.31 18.43
C ASP A 330 -47.89 21.38 17.56
N ALA A 331 -48.08 21.68 16.27
CA ALA A 331 -46.98 21.73 15.28
C ALA A 331 -45.99 22.89 15.50
N SER A 332 -46.28 23.81 16.44
CA SER A 332 -45.56 25.05 16.73
C SER A 332 -44.66 25.01 17.97
N VAL A 333 -44.57 23.89 18.68
CA VAL A 333 -43.68 23.77 19.85
C VAL A 333 -42.21 23.73 19.40
N GLU A 334 -41.37 24.60 19.98
CA GLU A 334 -39.94 24.73 19.68
C GLU A 334 -39.11 23.51 20.13
N GLU A 335 -39.69 22.59 20.92
CA GLU A 335 -39.05 21.35 21.39
C GLU A 335 -39.10 20.21 20.35
N LYS A 336 -38.96 20.50 19.05
CA LYS A 336 -38.73 19.42 18.07
C LYS A 336 -37.30 18.93 18.26
N PRO A 337 -37.06 17.65 18.66
CA PRO A 337 -35.72 17.14 18.78
C PRO A 337 -35.04 17.16 17.40
N GLU A 338 -34.03 18.00 17.24
CA GLU A 338 -33.25 18.04 16.02
C GLU A 338 -32.43 16.75 15.88
N PHE A 339 -32.89 15.86 15.00
CA PHE A 339 -32.25 14.59 14.72
C PHE A 339 -30.99 14.78 13.88
N ARG A 340 -29.96 15.43 14.43
CA ARG A 340 -28.63 15.62 13.83
C ARG A 340 -27.81 14.32 13.92
N ASP A 341 -28.22 13.31 13.14
CA ASP A 341 -27.68 11.95 13.17
C ASP A 341 -26.89 11.54 11.91
N GLN A 342 -26.89 12.36 10.87
CA GLN A 342 -26.36 12.05 9.54
C GLN A 342 -25.18 12.95 9.13
N GLY A 343 -24.59 12.64 7.97
CA GLY A 343 -23.66 13.50 7.23
C GLY A 343 -24.12 13.63 5.77
N TYR A 344 -23.39 14.38 4.95
CA TYR A 344 -23.64 14.52 3.51
C TYR A 344 -23.71 13.18 2.75
N THR A 345 -22.95 12.17 3.18
CA THR A 345 -22.95 10.85 2.53
C THR A 345 -22.99 9.72 3.55
N ARG A 346 -23.47 8.55 3.10
CA ARG A 346 -23.60 7.34 3.91
C ARG A 346 -22.26 6.71 4.35
N PRO A 347 -21.17 6.71 3.54
CA PRO A 347 -19.90 6.11 3.93
C PRO A 347 -19.33 6.75 5.19
N LYS A 348 -19.06 5.94 6.21
CA LYS A 348 -18.45 6.38 7.47
C LYS A 348 -17.00 5.92 7.62
N VAL A 349 -16.62 4.85 6.94
CA VAL A 349 -15.28 4.26 7.05
C VAL A 349 -14.63 4.12 5.68
N LEU A 350 -13.42 4.65 5.53
CA LEU A 350 -12.54 4.46 4.38
C LEU A 350 -11.38 3.55 4.77
N ILE A 351 -11.19 2.45 4.04
CA ILE A 351 -10.05 1.53 4.21
C ILE A 351 -9.21 1.53 2.92
N LEU A 352 -8.02 2.11 3.02
CA LEU A 352 -7.01 2.14 1.96
C LEU A 352 -6.07 0.95 2.07
N LEU A 353 -5.97 0.17 0.99
CA LEU A 353 -5.18 -1.05 0.90
C LEU A 353 -4.36 -1.08 -0.40
N PRO A 354 -3.14 -1.65 -0.39
CA PRO A 354 -2.23 -1.60 -1.54
C PRO A 354 -2.62 -2.56 -2.68
N THR A 355 -3.17 -3.74 -2.37
CA THR A 355 -3.42 -4.80 -3.37
C THR A 355 -4.77 -5.48 -3.20
N ARG A 356 -5.31 -6.06 -4.29
CA ARG A 356 -6.56 -6.84 -4.25
C ARG A 356 -6.48 -8.02 -3.28
N ASN A 357 -5.33 -8.69 -3.15
CA ASN A 357 -5.17 -9.75 -2.14
C ASN A 357 -5.26 -9.20 -0.70
N ALA A 358 -4.74 -8.01 -0.41
CA ALA A 358 -4.92 -7.38 0.90
C ALA A 358 -6.41 -7.09 1.16
N ALA A 359 -7.13 -6.54 0.18
CA ALA A 359 -8.58 -6.36 0.25
C ALA A 359 -9.35 -7.68 0.42
N TRP A 360 -8.95 -8.76 -0.28
CA TRP A 360 -9.51 -10.10 -0.11
C TRP A 360 -9.39 -10.59 1.33
N VAL A 361 -8.21 -10.44 1.96
CA VAL A 361 -7.98 -10.85 3.36
C VAL A 361 -8.82 -10.00 4.31
N VAL A 362 -8.80 -8.67 4.17
CA VAL A 362 -9.50 -7.75 5.07
C VAL A 362 -11.02 -7.92 5.00
N VAL A 363 -11.60 -8.00 3.80
CA VAL A 363 -13.05 -8.19 3.63
C VAL A 363 -13.52 -9.56 4.13
N ASN A 364 -12.75 -10.64 3.91
CA ASN A 364 -13.11 -11.94 4.48
C ASN A 364 -12.96 -11.99 6.01
N LYS A 365 -11.98 -11.26 6.59
CA LYS A 365 -11.90 -11.07 8.06
C LYS A 365 -13.11 -10.28 8.57
N LEU A 366 -13.49 -9.18 7.92
CA LEU A 366 -14.67 -8.37 8.25
C LEU A 366 -15.95 -9.20 8.22
N VAL A 367 -16.16 -10.00 7.17
CA VAL A 367 -17.29 -10.94 7.07
C VAL A 367 -17.28 -11.99 8.19
N LYS A 368 -16.11 -12.51 8.58
CA LYS A 368 -15.98 -13.51 9.66
C LYS A 368 -16.22 -12.91 11.07
N LEU A 369 -15.86 -11.64 11.27
CA LEU A 369 -16.01 -10.92 12.52
C LEU A 369 -17.39 -10.28 12.69
N SER A 370 -18.09 -10.03 11.58
CA SER A 370 -19.48 -9.58 11.57
C SER A 370 -20.43 -10.62 12.20
N PRO A 371 -21.45 -10.20 12.97
CA PRO A 371 -22.51 -11.11 13.42
C PRO A 371 -23.43 -11.58 12.28
N ILE A 372 -23.36 -10.93 11.10
CA ILE A 372 -24.22 -11.20 9.94
C ILE A 372 -23.61 -12.32 9.07
N LYS A 373 -24.37 -13.41 8.87
CA LYS A 373 -23.89 -14.61 8.16
C LYS A 373 -24.11 -14.60 6.64
N ALA A 374 -25.14 -13.91 6.15
CA ALA A 374 -25.47 -13.87 4.72
C ALA A 374 -24.67 -12.77 3.99
N VAL A 375 -24.11 -13.10 2.83
CA VAL A 375 -23.28 -12.18 2.04
C VAL A 375 -23.63 -12.30 0.56
N GLU A 376 -24.10 -11.21 -0.02
CA GLU A 376 -24.45 -11.09 -1.43
C GLU A 376 -23.19 -10.84 -2.28
N ASN A 377 -23.25 -11.13 -3.59
CA ASN A 377 -22.15 -10.94 -4.56
C ASN A 377 -20.81 -11.63 -4.24
N LYS A 378 -20.74 -12.52 -3.24
CA LYS A 378 -19.52 -13.24 -2.82
C LYS A 378 -18.85 -14.05 -3.95
N LYS A 379 -19.61 -14.57 -4.92
CA LYS A 379 -19.07 -15.25 -6.12
C LYS A 379 -18.25 -14.29 -6.99
N ARG A 380 -18.80 -13.12 -7.31
CA ARG A 380 -18.12 -12.03 -8.05
C ARG A 380 -16.89 -11.52 -7.31
N PHE A 381 -16.99 -11.36 -5.99
CA PHE A 381 -15.86 -10.96 -5.15
C PHE A 381 -14.70 -11.95 -5.26
N LYS A 382 -14.99 -13.26 -5.16
CA LYS A 382 -13.97 -14.31 -5.33
C LYS A 382 -13.33 -14.26 -6.71
N SER A 383 -14.09 -14.13 -7.80
CA SER A 383 -13.52 -14.15 -9.16
C SER A 383 -12.61 -12.96 -9.47
N GLN A 384 -12.77 -11.81 -8.81
CA GLN A 384 -11.98 -10.60 -9.09
C GLN A 384 -10.79 -10.37 -8.15
N TYR A 385 -10.91 -10.80 -6.88
CA TYR A 385 -9.93 -10.51 -5.83
C TYR A 385 -9.11 -11.72 -5.38
N TYR A 386 -9.59 -12.95 -5.55
CA TYR A 386 -8.85 -14.15 -5.22
C TYR A 386 -8.04 -14.65 -6.41
N ASP A 387 -6.78 -15.00 -6.14
CA ASP A 387 -5.88 -15.73 -7.04
C ASP A 387 -5.12 -16.74 -6.18
N SER A 388 -4.91 -17.95 -6.70
CA SER A 388 -4.15 -19.03 -6.07
C SER A 388 -2.63 -18.83 -6.10
N PHE A 389 -2.12 -17.81 -6.81
CA PHE A 389 -0.68 -17.56 -6.97
C PHE A 389 0.09 -17.59 -5.64
N GLY A 390 1.16 -18.40 -5.61
CA GLY A 390 2.02 -18.59 -4.44
C GLY A 390 1.67 -19.83 -3.60
N SER A 391 0.53 -20.48 -3.89
CA SER A 391 0.16 -21.77 -3.27
C SER A 391 0.41 -22.98 -4.18
N GLY A 392 0.56 -22.79 -5.49
CA GLY A 392 0.79 -23.87 -6.44
C GLY A 392 2.24 -24.35 -6.51
N ASN A 393 2.57 -25.13 -7.54
CA ASN A 393 3.87 -25.76 -7.75
C ASN A 393 4.51 -25.42 -9.11
N ASN A 394 3.99 -24.41 -9.83
CA ASN A 394 4.51 -24.03 -11.15
C ASN A 394 5.96 -23.50 -11.03
N PRO A 395 6.79 -23.55 -12.10
CA PRO A 395 8.20 -23.11 -12.02
C PRO A 395 8.38 -21.67 -11.52
N ARG A 396 7.47 -20.75 -11.90
CA ARG A 396 7.43 -19.37 -11.38
C ARG A 396 7.16 -19.33 -9.86
N GLU A 397 6.32 -20.22 -9.36
CA GLU A 397 6.01 -20.34 -7.93
C GLU A 397 7.11 -21.05 -7.14
N GLN A 398 7.85 -21.98 -7.74
CA GLN A 398 9.05 -22.57 -7.12
C GLN A 398 10.15 -21.52 -6.92
N ALA A 399 10.38 -20.66 -7.91
CA ALA A 399 11.28 -19.50 -7.77
C ALA A 399 10.79 -18.51 -6.69
N TYR A 400 9.47 -18.32 -6.58
CA TYR A 400 8.85 -17.51 -5.54
C TYR A 400 8.98 -18.13 -4.13
N LYS A 401 8.88 -19.46 -3.98
CA LYS A 401 9.10 -20.16 -2.69
C LYS A 401 10.52 -20.00 -2.15
N ARG A 402 11.51 -19.73 -3.00
CA ARG A 402 12.90 -19.41 -2.60
C ARG A 402 13.09 -17.97 -2.09
N LYS A 403 12.09 -17.10 -2.24
CA LYS A 403 12.19 -15.70 -1.80
C LYS A 403 11.95 -15.56 -0.29
N PRO A 404 12.44 -14.46 0.32
CA PRO A 404 12.11 -14.09 1.70
C PRO A 404 10.62 -14.14 2.03
N GLU A 405 10.32 -14.46 3.29
CA GLU A 405 8.95 -14.65 3.79
C GLU A 405 8.09 -13.38 3.71
N ASP A 406 8.67 -12.22 3.98
CA ASP A 406 8.03 -10.91 3.85
C ASP A 406 7.55 -10.63 2.41
N PHE A 407 8.38 -10.95 1.41
CA PHE A 407 7.99 -10.86 0.00
C PHE A 407 6.87 -11.85 -0.33
N ARG A 408 6.94 -13.07 0.22
CA ARG A 408 5.92 -14.13 0.02
C ARG A 408 4.61 -13.84 0.72
N GLU A 409 4.59 -13.11 1.83
CA GLU A 409 3.34 -12.68 2.46
C GLU A 409 2.65 -11.60 1.63
N MET A 410 3.44 -10.67 1.08
CA MET A 410 2.93 -9.48 0.43
C MET A 410 2.45 -9.72 -1.01
N PHE A 411 3.23 -10.43 -1.82
CA PHE A 411 2.94 -10.70 -3.23
C PHE A 411 2.24 -12.06 -3.45
N LYS A 412 1.47 -12.54 -2.48
CA LYS A 412 0.63 -13.75 -2.64
C LYS A 412 -0.70 -13.39 -3.27
N GLY A 413 -1.26 -14.29 -4.07
CA GLY A 413 -2.50 -14.06 -4.79
C GLY A 413 -2.46 -12.78 -5.65
N ASN A 414 -3.62 -12.13 -5.77
CA ASN A 414 -3.80 -11.05 -6.71
C ASN A 414 -3.09 -9.76 -6.26
N SER A 415 -1.93 -9.50 -6.85
CA SER A 415 -1.08 -8.34 -6.57
C SER A 415 -1.48 -7.06 -7.35
N ASN A 416 -2.61 -7.07 -8.07
CA ASN A 416 -3.13 -5.90 -8.77
C ASN A 416 -3.53 -4.80 -7.76
N ASP A 417 -3.18 -3.56 -8.06
CA ASP A 417 -3.31 -2.36 -7.23
C ASP A 417 -4.42 -1.41 -7.71
N PHE A 418 -5.21 -1.80 -8.71
CA PHE A 418 -6.37 -1.07 -9.19
C PHE A 418 -7.67 -1.74 -8.72
N PHE A 419 -8.32 -1.17 -7.71
CA PHE A 419 -9.65 -1.58 -7.23
C PHE A 419 -10.36 -0.54 -6.36
N CYS A 420 -11.69 -0.62 -6.33
CA CYS A 420 -12.58 0.07 -5.38
C CYS A 420 -13.80 -0.83 -5.10
N LEU A 421 -14.28 -0.88 -3.86
CA LEU A 421 -15.39 -1.74 -3.41
C LEU A 421 -16.22 -1.02 -2.33
N GLY A 422 -17.50 -0.78 -2.62
CA GLY A 422 -18.50 -0.39 -1.62
C GLY A 422 -19.09 -1.60 -0.90
N ILE A 423 -19.26 -1.49 0.42
CA ILE A 423 -19.88 -2.49 1.29
C ILE A 423 -21.05 -1.84 2.06
N LYS A 424 -22.26 -2.39 1.92
CA LYS A 424 -23.48 -1.99 2.66
C LYS A 424 -23.91 -3.11 3.61
N PHE A 425 -24.23 -2.78 4.86
CA PHE A 425 -24.75 -3.68 5.88
C PHE A 425 -26.27 -3.50 6.01
N THR A 426 -27.04 -4.52 5.66
CA THR A 426 -28.50 -4.55 5.88
C THR A 426 -28.82 -5.15 7.26
N ARG A 427 -30.10 -5.36 7.61
CA ARG A 427 -30.46 -6.01 8.88
C ARG A 427 -29.98 -7.48 8.92
N LYS A 428 -29.95 -8.17 7.77
CA LYS A 428 -29.71 -9.64 7.66
C LYS A 428 -28.59 -10.03 6.69
N THR A 429 -28.11 -9.14 5.83
CA THR A 429 -27.13 -9.42 4.77
C THR A 429 -26.01 -8.37 4.71
N ILE A 430 -24.86 -8.76 4.15
CA ILE A 430 -23.80 -7.84 3.74
C ILE A 430 -23.80 -7.79 2.21
N ARG A 431 -24.09 -6.62 1.64
CA ARG A 431 -24.06 -6.37 0.20
C ARG A 431 -22.66 -5.89 -0.21
N LEU A 432 -21.98 -6.68 -1.04
CA LEU A 432 -20.71 -6.31 -1.68
C LEU A 432 -20.98 -5.72 -3.06
N TYR A 433 -20.16 -4.76 -3.50
CA TYR A 433 -20.33 -4.00 -4.75
C TYR A 433 -21.57 -3.11 -4.77
N THR A 434 -21.98 -2.57 -3.62
CA THR A 434 -22.89 -1.42 -3.58
C THR A 434 -22.20 -0.21 -4.21
N LYS A 435 -22.99 0.75 -4.73
CA LYS A 435 -22.46 2.06 -5.13
C LYS A 435 -21.75 2.74 -3.95
N LEU A 436 -20.83 3.66 -4.22
CA LEU A 436 -19.96 4.21 -3.16
C LEU A 436 -20.71 5.15 -2.22
N ASP A 437 -21.54 6.03 -2.77
CA ASP A 437 -22.50 6.91 -2.11
C ASP A 437 -23.49 6.17 -1.19
N GLU A 438 -23.94 4.98 -1.60
CA GLU A 438 -24.87 4.12 -0.85
C GLU A 438 -24.19 3.12 0.10
N SER A 439 -22.85 3.11 0.18
CA SER A 439 -22.10 2.18 1.02
C SER A 439 -21.89 2.69 2.44
N ASP A 440 -21.70 1.79 3.41
CA ASP A 440 -21.33 2.17 4.78
C ASP A 440 -19.79 2.19 4.96
N VAL A 441 -19.10 1.30 4.23
CA VAL A 441 -17.64 1.13 4.26
C VAL A 441 -17.10 1.05 2.83
N ILE A 442 -16.10 1.87 2.51
CA ILE A 442 -15.38 1.86 1.24
C ILE A 442 -14.02 1.18 1.43
N VAL A 443 -13.74 0.14 0.64
CA VAL A 443 -12.45 -0.55 0.60
C VAL A 443 -11.82 -0.34 -0.77
N ALA A 444 -10.72 0.41 -0.83
CA ALA A 444 -10.15 0.83 -2.11
C ALA A 444 -8.61 0.92 -2.10
N SER A 445 -8.07 0.98 -3.30
CA SER A 445 -6.67 1.36 -3.54
C SER A 445 -6.56 2.88 -3.77
N PRO A 446 -5.42 3.52 -3.43
CA PRO A 446 -5.20 4.92 -3.76
C PRO A 446 -5.27 5.18 -5.27
N LEU A 447 -4.72 4.28 -6.10
CA LEU A 447 -4.80 4.37 -7.55
C LEU A 447 -6.24 4.23 -8.06
N GLY A 448 -7.01 3.27 -7.54
CA GLY A 448 -8.40 3.06 -7.92
C GLY A 448 -9.30 4.26 -7.60
N LEU A 449 -9.10 4.91 -6.45
CA LEU A 449 -9.81 6.14 -6.11
C LEU A 449 -9.38 7.33 -6.97
N LYS A 450 -8.06 7.52 -7.18
CA LYS A 450 -7.56 8.61 -8.02
C LYS A 450 -8.13 8.54 -9.44
N MET A 451 -8.04 7.37 -10.09
CA MET A 451 -8.62 7.18 -11.43
C MET A 451 -10.14 7.39 -11.44
N LEU A 452 -10.86 7.04 -10.37
CA LEU A 452 -12.29 7.30 -10.27
C LEU A 452 -12.59 8.81 -10.23
N PHE A 453 -11.82 9.58 -9.46
CA PHE A 453 -11.93 11.05 -9.42
C PHE A 453 -11.50 11.73 -10.72
N GLU A 454 -10.46 11.25 -11.39
CA GLU A 454 -10.01 11.78 -12.69
C GLU A 454 -11.05 11.52 -13.78
N ASN A 455 -11.56 10.29 -13.89
CA ASN A 455 -12.63 9.95 -14.83
C ASN A 455 -13.93 10.74 -14.58
N ALA A 456 -14.28 10.96 -13.31
CA ALA A 456 -15.43 11.79 -12.95
C ALA A 456 -15.20 13.30 -13.13
N ALA A 457 -13.95 13.77 -13.16
CA ALA A 457 -13.65 15.15 -13.56
C ALA A 457 -13.83 15.39 -15.06
N HIS A 458 -13.66 14.35 -15.89
CA HIS A 458 -13.96 14.41 -17.32
C HIS A 458 -15.47 14.31 -17.61
N ASP A 459 -16.18 13.42 -16.89
CA ASP A 459 -17.64 13.28 -16.99
C ASP A 459 -18.37 14.18 -15.98
N LYS A 460 -18.81 15.38 -16.40
CA LYS A 460 -19.62 16.32 -15.56
C LYS A 460 -20.88 15.72 -14.91
N ARG A 461 -21.30 14.52 -15.32
CA ARG A 461 -22.46 13.74 -14.82
C ARG A 461 -22.09 12.66 -13.78
N LYS A 462 -20.85 12.59 -13.27
CA LYS A 462 -20.43 11.58 -12.28
C LYS A 462 -20.11 12.17 -10.91
N ASP A 463 -20.68 11.56 -9.89
CA ASP A 463 -20.60 12.03 -8.50
C ASP A 463 -19.19 11.84 -7.92
N THR A 464 -18.49 12.93 -7.64
CA THR A 464 -17.13 12.92 -7.05
C THR A 464 -17.10 12.89 -5.52
N GLU A 465 -18.26 12.82 -4.87
CA GLU A 465 -18.44 13.34 -3.50
C GLU A 465 -18.80 12.27 -2.45
N PHE A 466 -18.63 10.99 -2.80
CA PHE A 466 -18.82 9.84 -1.90
C PHE A 466 -17.85 9.76 -0.70
N LEU A 467 -16.88 10.68 -0.57
CA LEU A 467 -15.96 10.80 0.59
C LEU A 467 -16.29 11.98 1.52
N SER A 468 -17.41 12.68 1.33
CA SER A 468 -17.76 13.89 2.08
C SER A 468 -18.20 13.67 3.54
N SER A 469 -18.20 12.45 4.07
CA SER A 469 -18.65 12.16 5.46
C SER A 469 -17.95 10.99 6.16
N ILE A 470 -16.69 10.75 5.81
CA ILE A 470 -15.84 9.72 6.40
C ILE A 470 -15.43 10.13 7.82
N GLU A 471 -15.92 9.38 8.82
CA GLU A 471 -15.62 9.56 10.25
C GLU A 471 -14.33 8.81 10.66
N ILE A 472 -14.03 7.66 10.04
CA ILE A 472 -12.82 6.85 10.28
C ILE A 472 -12.07 6.58 8.97
N THR A 473 -10.78 6.91 8.92
CA THR A 473 -9.89 6.57 7.79
C THR A 473 -8.79 5.61 8.25
N ILE A 474 -8.62 4.50 7.53
CA ILE A 474 -7.63 3.45 7.81
C ILE A 474 -6.69 3.29 6.62
N LEU A 475 -5.39 3.34 6.88
CA LEU A 475 -4.34 2.90 5.97
C LEU A 475 -3.74 1.61 6.54
N ASP A 476 -3.85 0.49 5.81
CA ASP A 476 -3.31 -0.80 6.21
C ASP A 476 -2.26 -1.30 5.19
N LYS A 477 -1.26 -2.04 5.69
CA LYS A 477 -0.03 -2.43 4.99
C LYS A 477 0.72 -1.21 4.41
N CYS A 478 0.89 -0.18 5.25
CA CYS A 478 1.53 1.08 4.87
C CYS A 478 2.93 0.93 4.26
N GLU A 479 3.71 -0.10 4.62
CA GLU A 479 5.01 -0.38 4.00
C GLU A 479 4.90 -0.63 2.48
N SER A 480 3.75 -1.12 2.00
CA SER A 480 3.49 -1.28 0.57
C SER A 480 2.86 -0.05 -0.08
N LEU A 481 2.11 0.77 0.67
CA LEU A 481 1.55 2.03 0.15
C LEU A 481 2.67 3.04 -0.14
N LEU A 482 3.71 3.07 0.72
CA LEU A 482 4.92 3.89 0.50
C LEU A 482 5.69 3.47 -0.78
N MET A 483 5.65 2.19 -1.14
CA MET A 483 6.30 1.65 -2.36
C MET A 483 5.45 1.76 -3.64
N GLN A 484 4.25 2.33 -3.53
CA GLN A 484 3.37 2.70 -4.66
C GLN A 484 3.59 4.18 -4.99
N ASN A 485 2.56 5.01 -5.19
CA ASN A 485 2.73 6.46 -5.24
C ASN A 485 2.08 7.09 -4.00
N TRP A 486 2.91 7.59 -3.08
CA TRP A 486 2.43 8.26 -1.87
C TRP A 486 1.69 9.56 -2.17
N GLU A 487 1.97 10.21 -3.31
CA GLU A 487 1.23 11.40 -3.76
C GLU A 487 -0.26 11.10 -3.94
N HIS A 488 -0.64 9.90 -4.40
CA HIS A 488 -2.05 9.52 -4.54
C HIS A 488 -2.75 9.45 -3.18
N VAL A 489 -2.04 8.98 -2.14
CA VAL A 489 -2.56 8.96 -0.76
C VAL A 489 -2.69 10.39 -0.24
N ASN A 490 -1.67 11.22 -0.42
CA ASN A 490 -1.71 12.64 -0.04
C ASN A 490 -2.86 13.40 -0.73
N GLU A 491 -3.08 13.20 -2.03
CA GLU A 491 -4.18 13.85 -2.76
C GLU A 491 -5.54 13.47 -2.17
N ILE A 492 -5.77 12.18 -1.93
CA ILE A 492 -7.02 11.69 -1.35
C ILE A 492 -7.22 12.27 0.06
N LEU A 493 -6.23 12.15 0.94
CA LEU A 493 -6.35 12.55 2.34
C LEU A 493 -6.41 14.07 2.56
N THR A 494 -5.82 14.88 1.68
CA THR A 494 -5.75 16.35 1.86
C THR A 494 -6.70 17.15 0.97
N LYS A 495 -7.11 16.64 -0.19
CA LYS A 495 -7.98 17.37 -1.15
C LYS A 495 -9.37 16.76 -1.32
N ARG A 496 -9.57 15.47 -1.05
CA ARG A 496 -10.83 14.75 -1.35
C ARG A 496 -11.58 14.28 -0.11
N LEU A 497 -10.85 13.85 0.92
CA LEU A 497 -11.42 13.39 2.18
C LEU A 497 -12.21 14.51 2.87
N ASN A 498 -13.50 14.28 3.11
CA ASN A 498 -14.41 15.23 3.77
C ASN A 498 -14.48 16.62 3.11
N ALA A 499 -14.20 16.72 1.82
CA ALA A 499 -14.52 17.93 1.06
C ALA A 499 -16.04 18.12 1.02
N PRO A 500 -16.57 19.35 1.19
CA PRO A 500 -18.00 19.60 1.09
C PRO A 500 -18.49 19.27 -0.33
N PRO A 501 -19.70 18.69 -0.48
CA PRO A 501 -20.25 18.43 -1.80
C PRO A 501 -20.51 19.76 -2.55
N LYS A 502 -20.33 19.75 -3.86
CA LYS A 502 -20.55 20.92 -4.74
C LYS A 502 -21.91 20.91 -5.38
N LYS A 503 -22.50 19.72 -5.56
CA LYS A 503 -23.79 19.52 -6.23
C LYS A 503 -24.87 19.08 -5.25
N PHE A 504 -25.34 19.99 -4.42
CA PHE A 504 -26.35 19.71 -3.39
C PHE A 504 -27.68 19.15 -3.95
N GLU A 505 -28.01 19.48 -5.21
CA GLU A 505 -29.26 19.07 -5.87
C GLU A 505 -29.35 17.56 -6.19
N GLU A 506 -28.20 16.88 -6.34
CA GLU A 506 -28.15 15.45 -6.64
C GLU A 506 -28.26 14.58 -5.36
N PHE A 507 -28.11 15.19 -4.17
CA PHE A 507 -28.19 14.50 -2.89
C PHE A 507 -29.61 14.48 -2.31
N LYS A 508 -30.22 13.29 -2.21
CA LYS A 508 -31.46 13.04 -1.44
C LYS A 508 -31.22 13.11 0.09
N VAL A 509 -30.61 14.18 0.60
CA VAL A 509 -30.18 14.30 1.99
C VAL A 509 -30.97 15.40 2.72
N ASP A 510 -31.56 15.03 3.85
CA ASP A 510 -32.29 15.95 4.73
C ASP A 510 -31.29 16.82 5.52
N PHE A 511 -31.07 18.06 5.06
CA PHE A 511 -30.14 19.00 5.70
C PHE A 511 -30.42 19.24 7.19
N SER A 512 -31.68 19.07 7.65
CA SER A 512 -32.03 19.20 9.06
C SER A 512 -31.42 18.11 9.95
N ARG A 513 -30.88 17.04 9.34
CA ARG A 513 -30.27 15.89 10.01
C ARG A 513 -28.75 15.83 9.91
N ILE A 514 -28.14 16.74 9.16
CA ILE A 514 -26.68 16.81 9.06
C ILE A 514 -26.15 17.46 10.35
N ARG A 515 -25.15 16.82 10.96
CA ARG A 515 -24.48 17.35 12.17
C ARG A 515 -23.87 18.72 11.93
N MET A 516 -23.94 19.62 12.92
CA MET A 516 -23.55 21.02 12.75
C MET A 516 -22.06 21.18 12.43
N TRP A 517 -21.21 20.33 13.01
CA TRP A 517 -19.77 20.31 12.69
C TRP A 517 -19.48 19.83 11.26
N ALA A 518 -20.36 19.07 10.62
CA ALA A 518 -20.21 18.70 9.21
C ALA A 518 -20.58 19.88 8.30
N ILE A 519 -21.62 20.64 8.65
CA ILE A 519 -22.02 21.88 7.96
C ILE A 519 -20.91 22.93 8.01
N ASN A 520 -20.22 23.05 9.15
CA ASN A 520 -19.18 24.05 9.39
C ASN A 520 -17.76 23.67 8.89
N ASP A 521 -17.58 22.63 8.05
CA ASP A 521 -16.26 22.09 7.62
C ASP A 521 -15.30 21.74 8.80
N GLN A 522 -15.86 21.27 9.91
CA GLN A 522 -15.10 20.95 11.13
C GLN A 522 -14.64 19.49 11.22
N PHE A 523 -14.85 18.68 10.17
CA PHE A 523 -14.37 17.28 10.07
C PHE A 523 -12.90 17.12 10.49
N LYS A 524 -12.03 18.06 10.09
CA LYS A 524 -10.60 18.09 10.39
C LYS A 524 -10.26 18.11 11.90
N TYR A 525 -11.23 18.37 12.77
CA TYR A 525 -11.05 18.37 14.23
C TYR A 525 -11.53 17.09 14.92
N LEU A 526 -12.25 16.20 14.21
CA LEU A 526 -12.98 15.07 14.78
C LEU A 526 -12.67 13.72 14.11
N THR A 527 -12.18 13.70 12.87
CA THR A 527 -12.07 12.42 12.14
C THR A 527 -10.94 11.55 12.67
N GLN A 528 -11.18 10.25 12.86
CA GLN A 528 -10.17 9.31 13.35
C GLN A 528 -9.29 8.82 12.20
N VAL A 529 -7.97 8.90 12.35
CA VAL A 529 -7.01 8.39 11.35
C VAL A 529 -6.17 7.27 11.95
N LEU A 530 -6.18 6.10 11.31
CA LEU A 530 -5.51 4.88 11.75
C LEU A 530 -4.50 4.44 10.68
N THR A 531 -3.24 4.27 11.06
CA THR A 531 -2.16 3.81 10.16
C THR A 531 -1.49 2.56 10.72
N PHE A 532 -1.39 1.53 9.87
CA PHE A 532 -0.82 0.24 10.20
C PHE A 532 0.29 -0.12 9.22
N GLY A 533 1.53 -0.12 9.71
CA GLY A 533 2.70 -0.49 8.93
C GLY A 533 3.73 -1.24 9.76
N LYS A 534 4.69 -1.89 9.11
CA LYS A 534 5.84 -2.44 9.82
C LYS A 534 6.58 -1.33 10.59
N TYR A 535 6.93 -0.26 9.89
CA TYR A 535 7.82 0.80 10.37
C TYR A 535 7.20 2.19 10.24
N ALA A 536 7.61 3.14 11.10
CA ALA A 536 7.30 4.56 10.88
C ALA A 536 8.10 5.15 9.70
N SER A 537 7.46 6.07 8.99
CA SER A 537 8.10 7.06 8.11
C SER A 537 7.65 8.47 8.51
N PRO A 538 8.38 9.52 8.09
CA PRO A 538 7.92 10.91 8.25
C PRO A 538 6.53 11.12 7.66
N ASP A 539 6.23 10.50 6.52
CA ASP A 539 4.94 10.57 5.84
C ASP A 539 3.77 10.03 6.69
N LEU A 540 3.92 8.82 7.24
CA LEU A 540 2.90 8.20 8.09
C LEU A 540 2.72 8.97 9.39
N ASN A 541 3.82 9.44 9.97
CA ASN A 541 3.75 10.32 11.14
C ASN A 541 3.05 11.64 10.79
N SER A 542 3.23 12.19 9.59
CA SER A 542 2.51 13.39 9.15
C SER A 542 1.01 13.13 9.01
N VAL A 543 0.58 11.96 8.53
CA VAL A 543 -0.85 11.61 8.42
C VAL A 543 -1.55 11.49 9.78
N VAL A 544 -0.84 11.05 10.83
CA VAL A 544 -1.39 10.89 12.19
C VAL A 544 -1.21 12.13 13.08
N MET A 545 -0.12 12.88 12.92
CA MET A 545 0.27 13.99 13.82
C MET A 545 0.19 15.37 13.18
N SER A 546 0.04 15.49 11.86
CA SER A 546 -0.16 16.79 11.22
C SER A 546 -1.65 17.12 11.17
N GLY A 547 -2.00 18.30 11.66
CA GLY A 547 -3.35 18.88 11.54
C GLY A 547 -3.83 19.16 10.11
N LYS A 548 -3.11 18.68 9.08
CA LYS A 548 -3.51 18.69 7.67
C LYS A 548 -4.60 17.66 7.35
N VAL A 549 -4.58 16.50 7.99
CA VAL A 549 -5.55 15.41 7.75
C VAL A 549 -6.58 15.35 8.87
N SER A 550 -6.11 15.23 10.12
CA SER A 550 -6.97 15.39 11.30
C SER A 550 -6.17 15.88 12.50
N ASN A 551 -6.76 16.80 13.24
CA ASN A 551 -6.31 17.22 14.56
C ASN A 551 -6.91 16.35 15.68
N ASN A 552 -8.08 15.72 15.49
CA ASN A 552 -8.76 14.91 16.52
C ASN A 552 -8.66 15.53 17.94
N LEU A 553 -9.15 16.78 18.10
CA LEU A 553 -8.84 17.65 19.24
C LEU A 553 -9.16 17.01 20.60
N GLN A 554 -10.20 16.18 20.62
CA GLN A 554 -10.77 15.58 21.81
C GLN A 554 -9.99 14.37 22.35
N SER A 555 -9.62 13.44 21.46
CA SER A 555 -8.96 12.18 21.85
C SER A 555 -7.45 12.19 21.57
N GLY A 556 -6.98 13.06 20.69
CA GLY A 556 -5.58 13.17 20.30
C GLY A 556 -5.08 11.98 19.48
N SER A 557 -3.77 11.76 19.54
CA SER A 557 -3.06 10.79 18.69
C SER A 557 -2.11 9.90 19.50
N ALA A 558 -2.15 8.59 19.28
CA ALA A 558 -1.29 7.61 19.94
C ALA A 558 -0.33 6.93 18.94
N ILE A 559 0.97 6.95 19.22
CA ILE A 559 1.96 6.16 18.46
C ILE A 559 2.39 4.97 19.29
N PHE A 560 2.26 3.77 18.73
CA PHE A 560 2.79 2.52 19.26
C PHE A 560 4.02 2.16 18.45
N LYS A 561 5.20 2.20 19.09
CA LYS A 561 6.49 1.91 18.43
C LYS A 561 7.27 0.80 19.15
N PRO A 562 7.95 -0.11 18.41
CA PRO A 562 8.83 -1.09 19.02
C PRO A 562 10.07 -0.41 19.63
N LEU A 563 10.66 -1.06 20.63
CA LEU A 563 11.94 -0.69 21.23
C LEU A 563 13.07 -1.47 20.55
N ILE A 564 13.80 -0.78 19.67
CA ILE A 564 14.94 -1.35 18.95
C ILE A 564 16.22 -1.06 19.75
N ASP A 565 16.51 -1.96 20.68
CA ASP A 565 17.80 -2.05 21.36
C ASP A 565 18.86 -2.72 20.48
N SER A 566 20.14 -2.59 20.85
CA SER A 566 21.27 -3.19 20.12
C SER A 566 21.10 -4.69 19.89
N SER A 567 20.56 -5.45 20.84
CA SER A 567 20.29 -6.91 20.66
C SER A 567 19.27 -7.24 19.56
N ASN A 568 18.43 -6.27 19.17
CA ASN A 568 17.41 -6.40 18.13
C ASN A 568 17.76 -5.59 16.86
N SER A 569 18.95 -4.96 16.79
CA SER A 569 19.41 -4.18 15.64
C SER A 569 19.72 -5.09 14.44
N ILE A 570 19.61 -4.56 13.23
CA ILE A 570 19.88 -5.35 12.02
C ILE A 570 21.37 -5.60 11.82
N ILE A 571 22.23 -4.64 12.19
CA ILE A 571 23.67 -4.83 12.13
C ILE A 571 24.09 -5.97 13.08
N ASP A 572 23.56 -6.00 14.31
CA ASP A 572 23.91 -7.03 15.28
C ASP A 572 23.31 -8.40 14.89
N GLN A 573 22.08 -8.46 14.38
CA GLN A 573 21.50 -9.69 13.82
C GLN A 573 22.29 -10.21 12.62
N PHE A 574 22.70 -9.32 11.71
CA PHE A 574 23.52 -9.66 10.54
C PHE A 574 24.91 -10.13 10.96
N LYS A 575 25.55 -9.48 11.92
CA LYS A 575 26.84 -9.89 12.50
C LYS A 575 26.77 -11.28 13.13
N VAL A 576 25.72 -11.57 13.92
CA VAL A 576 25.48 -12.91 14.49
C VAL A 576 25.29 -13.95 13.38
N LYS A 577 24.63 -13.59 12.27
CA LYS A 577 24.52 -14.45 11.08
C LYS A 577 25.90 -14.70 10.43
N LEU A 578 26.71 -13.67 10.22
CA LEU A 578 28.06 -13.81 9.62
C LEU A 578 28.99 -14.70 10.44
N VAL A 579 29.02 -14.50 11.76
CA VAL A 579 29.80 -15.33 12.69
C VAL A 579 29.31 -16.78 12.68
N ARG A 580 27.98 -17.01 12.68
CA ARG A 580 27.41 -18.37 12.56
C ARG A 580 27.75 -19.05 11.22
N MET A 581 27.94 -18.28 10.16
CA MET A 581 28.36 -18.77 8.85
C MET A 581 29.87 -18.95 8.70
N GLY A 582 30.68 -18.56 9.71
CA GLY A 582 32.15 -18.66 9.65
C GLY A 582 32.81 -17.68 8.67
N LEU A 583 32.09 -16.64 8.22
CA LEU A 583 32.62 -15.64 7.28
C LEU A 583 33.38 -14.51 7.97
N VAL A 584 33.05 -14.25 9.24
CA VAL A 584 33.65 -13.18 10.06
C VAL A 584 34.26 -13.78 11.31
N ASP A 585 35.58 -13.68 11.39
CA ASP A 585 36.42 -14.14 12.49
C ASP A 585 37.13 -12.96 13.17
N LYS A 586 38.06 -13.25 14.09
CA LYS A 586 38.94 -12.23 14.69
C LYS A 586 39.72 -11.40 13.65
N TYR A 587 39.99 -11.98 12.47
CA TYR A 587 40.86 -11.43 11.42
C TYR A 587 40.12 -10.99 10.14
N THR A 588 38.90 -11.47 9.90
CA THR A 588 38.06 -11.10 8.73
C THR A 588 36.85 -10.29 9.21
N LYS A 589 36.74 -9.04 8.78
CA LYS A 589 35.74 -8.08 9.27
C LYS A 589 35.15 -7.27 8.13
N LEU A 590 33.83 -7.33 7.96
CA LEU A 590 33.12 -6.51 6.98
C LEU A 590 32.85 -5.11 7.55
N LYS A 591 33.78 -4.18 7.29
CA LYS A 591 33.70 -2.81 7.81
C LYS A 591 32.54 -2.05 7.14
N GLN A 592 31.61 -1.57 7.95
CA GLN A 592 30.46 -0.77 7.54
C GLN A 592 30.67 0.67 7.98
N VAL A 593 31.00 1.57 7.04
CA VAL A 593 31.34 2.97 7.35
C VAL A 593 30.13 3.87 7.15
N PHE A 594 29.63 4.44 8.24
CA PHE A 594 28.56 5.44 8.23
C PHE A 594 29.20 6.83 8.12
N MET A 595 28.85 7.56 7.06
CA MET A 595 29.34 8.89 6.74
C MET A 595 28.19 9.89 6.82
N ARG A 596 28.27 10.81 7.77
CA ARG A 596 27.30 11.90 7.94
C ARG A 596 27.60 13.02 6.97
N PHE A 597 26.54 13.65 6.47
CA PHE A 597 26.59 15.02 5.93
C PHE A 597 25.57 15.88 6.66
N ASP A 598 25.83 17.18 6.72
CA ASP A 598 24.99 18.12 7.45
C ASP A 598 24.04 18.86 6.50
N ALA A 599 22.77 18.96 6.92
CA ALA A 599 21.71 19.65 6.19
C ALA A 599 20.81 20.40 7.18
N ASP A 600 20.62 21.70 6.92
CA ASP A 600 19.93 22.63 7.82
C ASP A 600 18.40 22.58 7.67
N SER A 601 17.92 22.08 6.52
CA SER A 601 16.50 22.02 6.15
C SER A 601 16.19 20.73 5.39
N ILE A 602 14.98 20.20 5.62
CA ILE A 602 14.43 19.04 4.89
C ILE A 602 14.39 19.29 3.38
N ALA A 603 14.19 20.55 2.95
CA ALA A 603 14.09 20.90 1.54
C ALA A 603 15.45 20.93 0.81
N GLU A 604 16.54 21.24 1.51
CA GLU A 604 17.89 21.32 0.95
C GLU A 604 18.64 19.98 1.00
N GLU A 605 18.15 19.05 1.83
CA GLU A 605 18.84 17.78 2.13
C GLU A 605 19.15 16.92 0.89
N PRO A 606 18.24 16.76 -0.11
CA PRO A 606 18.55 16.01 -1.33
C PRO A 606 19.66 16.66 -2.18
N ASP A 607 19.70 17.99 -2.22
CA ASP A 607 20.68 18.73 -3.01
C ASP A 607 22.07 18.66 -2.35
N LYS A 608 22.15 18.84 -1.02
CA LYS A 608 23.40 18.64 -0.25
C LYS A 608 23.88 17.18 -0.32
N ARG A 609 22.99 16.19 -0.30
CA ARG A 609 23.31 14.76 -0.49
C ARG A 609 23.94 14.52 -1.86
N PHE A 610 23.39 15.12 -2.92
CA PHE A 610 23.91 15.02 -4.28
C PHE A 610 25.30 15.69 -4.42
N GLU A 611 25.51 16.86 -3.81
CA GLU A 611 26.84 17.49 -3.75
C GLU A 611 27.87 16.63 -2.99
N TYR A 612 27.48 16.08 -1.84
CA TYR A 612 28.31 15.15 -1.07
C TYR A 612 28.69 13.90 -1.88
N PHE A 613 27.76 13.38 -2.69
CA PHE A 613 28.06 12.27 -3.59
C PHE A 613 29.10 12.66 -4.66
N LYS A 614 28.96 13.82 -5.30
CA LYS A 614 29.91 14.32 -6.31
C LYS A 614 31.31 14.55 -5.75
N ASN A 615 31.39 15.23 -4.61
CA ASN A 615 32.64 15.75 -4.07
C ASN A 615 33.40 14.74 -3.21
N VAL A 616 32.68 13.84 -2.51
CA VAL A 616 33.26 12.91 -1.54
C VAL A 616 33.09 11.46 -2.00
N THR A 617 31.87 11.01 -2.26
CA THR A 617 31.59 9.58 -2.46
C THR A 617 32.13 9.06 -3.80
N LEU A 618 31.90 9.76 -4.90
CA LEU A 618 32.33 9.33 -6.23
C LEU A 618 33.87 9.31 -6.38
N PRO A 619 34.64 10.32 -5.97
CA PRO A 619 36.11 10.25 -5.98
C PRO A 619 36.64 9.08 -5.14
N GLN A 620 35.98 8.75 -4.03
CA GLN A 620 36.36 7.60 -3.20
C GLN A 620 36.06 6.25 -3.87
N ILE A 621 34.97 6.11 -4.63
CA ILE A 621 34.69 4.92 -5.48
C ILE A 621 35.81 4.71 -6.50
N LEU A 622 36.33 5.80 -7.06
CA LEU A 622 37.33 5.74 -8.13
C LEU A 622 38.74 5.50 -7.61
N SER A 623 39.11 6.09 -6.47
CA SER A 623 40.48 6.09 -5.93
C SER A 623 40.73 5.16 -4.75
N LYS A 624 39.72 4.86 -3.91
CA LYS A 624 39.86 4.08 -2.66
C LYS A 624 39.19 2.71 -2.70
N SER A 625 38.56 2.34 -3.81
CA SER A 625 37.96 1.01 -3.97
C SER A 625 39.05 -0.01 -4.29
N SER A 626 39.26 -0.98 -3.40
CA SER A 626 40.24 -2.06 -3.57
C SER A 626 39.95 -2.94 -4.80
N TYR A 627 38.70 -2.98 -5.25
CA TYR A 627 38.27 -3.73 -6.43
C TYR A 627 37.85 -2.77 -7.55
N ASN A 628 38.43 -2.95 -8.74
CA ASN A 628 38.12 -2.12 -9.92
C ASN A 628 36.73 -2.38 -10.54
N TYR A 629 35.97 -3.35 -10.03
CA TYR A 629 34.65 -3.74 -10.52
C TYR A 629 33.77 -4.27 -9.37
N GLY A 630 32.45 -4.37 -9.61
CA GLY A 630 31.50 -4.90 -8.64
C GLY A 630 30.99 -3.90 -7.61
N THR A 631 30.99 -2.60 -7.91
CA THR A 631 30.45 -1.58 -7.00
C THR A 631 28.96 -1.37 -7.24
N LEU A 632 28.14 -1.63 -6.22
CA LEU A 632 26.70 -1.41 -6.22
C LEU A 632 26.36 -0.11 -5.47
N VAL A 633 25.70 0.82 -6.15
CA VAL A 633 25.09 2.02 -5.56
C VAL A 633 23.60 1.77 -5.38
N TYR A 634 23.17 1.68 -4.13
CA TYR A 634 21.78 1.55 -3.73
C TYR A 634 21.16 2.94 -3.53
N VAL A 635 20.01 3.18 -4.16
CA VAL A 635 19.26 4.45 -4.08
C VAL A 635 17.84 4.14 -3.63
N ALA A 636 17.36 4.83 -2.58
CA ALA A 636 16.00 4.63 -2.07
C ALA A 636 14.98 5.40 -2.92
N ASP A 637 15.18 6.72 -3.10
CA ASP A 637 14.31 7.54 -3.93
C ASP A 637 14.59 7.45 -5.45
N TYR A 638 13.54 7.61 -6.26
CA TYR A 638 13.60 7.56 -7.72
C TYR A 638 14.01 8.89 -8.36
N ILE A 639 13.74 10.04 -7.73
CA ILE A 639 14.15 11.36 -8.26
C ILE A 639 15.68 11.48 -8.15
N ASP A 640 16.25 11.10 -7.01
CA ASP A 640 17.71 11.03 -6.84
C ASP A 640 18.37 9.99 -7.78
N TYR A 641 17.71 8.87 -8.10
CA TYR A 641 18.18 7.94 -9.14
C TYR A 641 18.29 8.61 -10.51
N ILE A 642 17.31 9.43 -10.92
CA ILE A 642 17.38 10.19 -12.18
C ILE A 642 18.55 11.20 -12.13
N ARG A 643 18.67 11.96 -11.04
CA ARG A 643 19.76 12.94 -10.83
C ARG A 643 21.14 12.29 -10.96
N LEU A 644 21.35 11.16 -10.29
CA LEU A 644 22.59 10.38 -10.33
C LEU A 644 22.89 9.79 -11.71
N THR A 645 21.90 9.19 -12.37
CA THR A 645 22.09 8.54 -13.68
C THR A 645 22.35 9.53 -14.82
N ASN A 646 21.81 10.74 -14.75
CA ASN A 646 22.10 11.80 -15.72
C ASN A 646 23.50 12.38 -15.48
N TYR A 647 23.84 12.71 -14.24
CA TYR A 647 25.18 13.21 -13.88
C TYR A 647 26.30 12.24 -14.29
N LEU A 648 26.14 10.94 -14.00
CA LEU A 648 27.13 9.93 -14.37
C LEU A 648 27.22 9.66 -15.89
N ARG A 649 26.21 10.07 -16.67
CA ARG A 649 26.20 9.96 -18.14
C ARG A 649 26.81 11.18 -18.83
N GLU A 650 26.58 12.37 -18.26
CA GLU A 650 26.96 13.65 -18.87
C GLU A 650 28.29 14.18 -18.34
N SER A 651 28.53 14.10 -17.04
CA SER A 651 29.65 14.75 -16.34
C SER A 651 30.78 13.78 -15.97
N THR A 652 30.71 12.50 -16.33
CA THR A 652 31.68 11.50 -15.88
C THR A 652 31.93 10.40 -16.92
N SER A 653 33.19 10.05 -17.15
CA SER A 653 33.59 8.94 -18.06
C SER A 653 33.61 7.56 -17.37
N VAL A 654 32.73 7.35 -16.37
CA VAL A 654 32.73 6.11 -15.57
C VAL A 654 31.76 5.11 -16.19
N PRO A 655 32.22 3.90 -16.55
CA PRO A 655 31.33 2.88 -17.11
C PRO A 655 30.38 2.35 -16.03
N PHE A 656 29.10 2.67 -16.17
CA PHE A 656 28.05 2.25 -15.25
C PHE A 656 26.85 1.61 -15.97
N VAL A 657 26.12 0.80 -15.19
CA VAL A 657 24.93 0.09 -15.62
C VAL A 657 23.79 0.46 -14.67
N ALA A 658 22.74 1.09 -15.19
CA ALA A 658 21.59 1.47 -14.39
C ALA A 658 20.45 0.43 -14.50
N ILE A 659 19.79 0.17 -13.38
CA ILE A 659 18.74 -0.82 -13.20
C ILE A 659 17.64 -0.23 -12.31
N ASP A 660 16.45 -0.08 -12.89
CA ASP A 660 15.25 0.51 -12.28
C ASP A 660 14.00 -0.36 -12.53
N GLU A 661 12.90 -0.02 -11.87
CA GLU A 661 11.61 -0.70 -11.95
C GLU A 661 10.91 -0.55 -13.31
N TYR A 662 11.17 0.53 -14.04
CA TYR A 662 10.57 0.82 -15.36
C TYR A 662 11.32 0.13 -16.52
N SER A 663 12.54 -0.36 -16.28
CA SER A 663 13.36 -1.03 -17.28
C SER A 663 12.77 -2.38 -17.72
N SER A 664 12.77 -2.60 -19.04
CA SER A 664 12.29 -3.85 -19.61
C SER A 664 13.07 -5.08 -19.10
N GLN A 665 12.40 -6.23 -18.99
CA GLN A 665 13.01 -7.47 -18.47
C GLN A 665 14.26 -7.93 -19.25
N SER A 666 14.31 -7.61 -20.55
CA SER A 666 15.50 -7.84 -21.38
C SER A 666 16.68 -6.95 -20.94
N LYS A 667 16.46 -5.64 -20.77
CA LYS A 667 17.46 -4.70 -20.24
C LYS A 667 17.92 -5.13 -18.85
N LEU A 668 17.00 -5.44 -17.93
CA LEU A 668 17.29 -5.93 -16.57
C LEU A 668 18.15 -7.20 -16.55
N THR A 669 17.88 -8.16 -17.44
CA THR A 669 18.62 -9.43 -17.49
C THR A 669 20.01 -9.25 -18.10
N ARG A 670 20.10 -8.51 -19.21
CA ARG A 670 21.39 -8.16 -19.84
C ARG A 670 22.30 -7.36 -18.91
N ASN A 671 21.74 -6.36 -18.22
CA ASN A 671 22.48 -5.47 -17.34
C ASN A 671 23.02 -6.22 -16.11
N ARG A 672 22.23 -7.11 -15.49
CA ARG A 672 22.71 -8.00 -14.42
C ARG A 672 23.79 -8.97 -14.89
N ALA A 673 23.64 -9.56 -16.08
CA ALA A 673 24.63 -10.49 -16.63
C ALA A 673 26.00 -9.82 -16.86
N LYS A 674 26.03 -8.59 -17.41
CA LYS A 674 27.27 -7.82 -17.59
C LYS A 674 28.00 -7.55 -16.28
N PHE A 675 27.26 -7.15 -15.24
CA PHE A 675 27.81 -6.83 -13.92
C PHE A 675 28.32 -8.10 -13.21
N ALA A 676 27.57 -9.19 -13.25
CA ALA A 676 27.98 -10.50 -12.72
C ALA A 676 29.23 -11.07 -13.40
N GLN A 677 29.47 -10.71 -14.67
CA GLN A 677 30.68 -11.07 -15.42
C GLN A 677 31.87 -10.13 -15.16
N GLY A 678 31.75 -9.14 -14.26
CA GLY A 678 32.81 -8.18 -13.95
C GLY A 678 33.26 -7.34 -15.16
N ARG A 679 32.42 -7.17 -16.18
CA ARG A 679 32.85 -6.54 -17.43
C ARG A 679 33.24 -5.06 -17.22
N SER A 680 34.23 -4.60 -17.97
CA SER A 680 34.69 -3.21 -17.94
C SER A 680 33.60 -2.19 -18.27
N ASP A 681 32.58 -2.55 -19.07
CA ASP A 681 31.41 -1.70 -19.34
C ASP A 681 30.35 -1.71 -18.22
N ALA A 682 30.63 -2.36 -17.09
CA ALA A 682 29.73 -2.52 -15.95
C ALA A 682 30.46 -2.44 -14.58
N ARG A 683 31.46 -1.55 -14.44
CA ARG A 683 32.19 -1.34 -13.16
C ARG A 683 31.25 -1.00 -12.00
N LEU A 684 30.26 -0.14 -12.26
CA LEU A 684 29.30 0.35 -11.28
C LEU A 684 27.87 -0.04 -11.67
N MET A 685 27.07 -0.52 -10.73
CA MET A 685 25.62 -0.71 -10.88
C MET A 685 24.86 0.30 -10.02
N ILE A 686 23.88 0.99 -10.60
CA ILE A 686 22.90 1.79 -9.85
C ILE A 686 21.61 0.99 -9.76
N TYR A 687 21.06 0.89 -8.55
CA TYR A 687 19.98 -0.04 -8.22
C TYR A 687 18.95 0.60 -7.27
N THR A 688 17.66 0.59 -7.66
CA THR A 688 16.58 1.24 -6.90
C THR A 688 15.95 0.34 -5.83
N GLU A 689 15.58 0.92 -4.68
CA GLU A 689 14.80 0.24 -3.63
C GLU A 689 13.49 -0.32 -4.20
N ARG A 690 12.79 0.46 -5.01
CA ARG A 690 11.51 0.08 -5.62
C ARG A 690 11.62 -1.18 -6.49
N LEU A 691 12.68 -1.32 -7.29
CA LEU A 691 12.90 -2.56 -8.03
C LEU A 691 13.19 -3.74 -7.08
N HIS A 692 14.00 -3.52 -6.03
CA HIS A 692 14.26 -4.55 -5.02
C HIS A 692 12.96 -5.03 -4.36
N PHE A 693 12.08 -4.10 -4.01
CA PHE A 693 10.76 -4.38 -3.46
C PHE A 693 9.93 -5.29 -4.37
N TYR A 694 9.70 -4.91 -5.64
CA TYR A 694 8.84 -5.67 -6.56
C TYR A 694 9.46 -6.95 -7.12
N LYS A 695 10.80 -7.05 -7.20
CA LYS A 695 11.47 -8.18 -7.87
C LYS A 695 12.37 -9.03 -6.98
N ARG A 696 12.92 -8.51 -5.88
CA ARG A 696 13.90 -9.18 -4.99
C ARG A 696 14.92 -10.00 -5.79
N TYR A 697 15.67 -9.32 -6.66
CA TYR A 697 16.73 -9.96 -7.41
C TYR A 697 17.94 -10.22 -6.51
N ASP A 698 18.50 -11.43 -6.61
CA ASP A 698 19.87 -11.73 -6.22
C ASP A 698 20.82 -11.11 -7.26
N ILE A 699 21.66 -10.17 -6.83
CA ILE A 699 22.64 -9.48 -7.68
C ILE A 699 24.01 -10.10 -7.41
N LYS A 700 24.56 -10.77 -8.43
CA LYS A 700 25.87 -11.41 -8.38
C LYS A 700 26.99 -10.44 -8.78
N GLY A 701 28.23 -10.69 -8.36
CA GLY A 701 29.38 -9.83 -8.65
C GLY A 701 29.48 -8.58 -7.76
N VAL A 702 28.72 -8.50 -6.65
CA VAL A 702 28.78 -7.36 -5.73
C VAL A 702 29.97 -7.51 -4.79
N ARG A 703 30.93 -6.58 -4.89
CA ARG A 703 32.14 -6.51 -4.06
C ARG A 703 32.16 -5.30 -3.13
N ASN A 704 31.59 -4.19 -3.57
CA ASN A 704 31.45 -2.96 -2.80
C ASN A 704 29.99 -2.52 -2.80
N VAL A 705 29.52 -1.96 -1.69
CA VAL A 705 28.13 -1.49 -1.53
C VAL A 705 28.14 -0.07 -1.00
N ILE A 706 27.41 0.81 -1.67
CA ILE A 706 27.25 2.20 -1.27
C ILE A 706 25.77 2.50 -1.21
N PHE A 707 25.27 2.68 0.00
CA PHE A 707 23.95 3.24 0.24
C PHE A 707 24.08 4.75 0.07
N TYR A 708 23.60 5.25 -1.07
CA TYR A 708 23.44 6.69 -1.31
C TYR A 708 22.39 7.28 -0.36
N GLU A 709 21.38 6.47 -0.04
CA GLU A 709 20.40 6.73 1.01
C GLU A 709 20.11 5.41 1.74
N LEU A 710 19.72 5.50 3.01
CA LEU A 710 19.31 4.34 3.80
C LEU A 710 17.99 3.72 3.28
N PRO A 711 17.91 2.38 3.19
CA PRO A 711 16.68 1.69 2.84
C PRO A 711 15.50 2.06 3.73
N THR A 712 14.32 2.17 3.13
CA THR A 712 13.07 2.47 3.82
C THR A 712 12.59 1.25 4.62
N ASP A 713 12.65 0.06 4.01
CA ASP A 713 12.53 -1.21 4.74
C ASP A 713 13.89 -1.64 5.30
N PRO A 714 14.04 -1.74 6.64
CA PRO A 714 15.31 -2.12 7.25
C PRO A 714 15.82 -3.51 6.85
N SER A 715 14.94 -4.43 6.45
CA SER A 715 15.33 -5.76 6.00
C SER A 715 16.16 -5.72 4.71
N PHE A 716 15.96 -4.71 3.84
CA PHE A 716 16.67 -4.62 2.57
C PHE A 716 18.14 -4.31 2.77
N TYR A 717 18.51 -3.58 3.84
CA TYR A 717 19.90 -3.40 4.24
C TYR A 717 20.60 -4.76 4.40
N SER A 718 20.00 -5.67 5.18
CA SER A 718 20.56 -7.02 5.36
C SER A 718 20.60 -7.84 4.05
N GLN A 719 19.66 -7.61 3.13
CA GLN A 719 19.58 -8.35 1.86
C GLN A 719 20.60 -7.86 0.83
N VAL A 720 20.82 -6.55 0.73
CA VAL A 720 21.89 -5.97 -0.09
C VAL A 720 23.27 -6.38 0.45
N MET A 721 23.42 -6.40 1.78
CA MET A 721 24.63 -6.90 2.43
C MET A 721 24.86 -8.40 2.20
N ASN A 722 23.81 -9.21 2.06
CA ASN A 722 23.96 -10.62 1.68
C ASN A 722 24.54 -10.81 0.26
N PHE A 723 24.39 -9.84 -0.66
CA PHE A 723 25.00 -9.98 -2.00
C PHE A 723 26.53 -10.06 -1.91
N VAL A 724 27.14 -9.30 -0.98
CA VAL A 724 28.60 -9.35 -0.71
C VAL A 724 29.00 -10.69 -0.10
N THR A 725 28.19 -11.23 0.82
CA THR A 725 28.49 -12.50 1.50
C THR A 725 28.33 -13.70 0.57
N ASP A 726 27.29 -13.68 -0.26
CA ASP A 726 26.99 -14.75 -1.21
C ASP A 726 28.05 -14.77 -2.32
N GLU A 727 28.61 -13.62 -2.69
CA GLU A 727 29.76 -13.53 -3.59
C GLU A 727 31.04 -14.09 -2.96
N LYS A 728 31.30 -13.85 -1.67
CA LYS A 728 32.41 -14.50 -0.94
C LYS A 728 32.29 -16.02 -0.93
N ILE A 729 31.10 -16.54 -0.64
CA ILE A 729 30.83 -17.98 -0.64
C ILE A 729 31.05 -18.58 -2.05
N ARG A 730 30.62 -17.89 -3.12
CA ARG A 730 30.84 -18.33 -4.51
C ARG A 730 32.33 -18.38 -4.85
N SER A 731 33.07 -17.32 -4.56
CA SER A 731 34.52 -17.26 -4.78
C SER A 731 35.26 -18.39 -4.05
N GLU A 732 34.86 -18.72 -2.81
CA GLU A 732 35.43 -19.87 -2.07
C GLU A 732 35.01 -21.25 -2.60
N MET A 733 33.82 -21.39 -3.19
CA MET A 733 33.40 -22.62 -3.86
C MET A 733 34.15 -22.82 -5.17
N GLU A 734 34.22 -21.79 -6.01
CA GLU A 734 34.96 -21.81 -7.28
C GLU A 734 36.44 -22.12 -7.05
N ARG A 735 37.05 -21.56 -5.99
CA ARG A 735 38.40 -21.91 -5.56
C ARG A 735 38.55 -23.42 -5.27
N LYS A 736 37.61 -24.04 -4.54
CA LYS A 736 37.66 -25.48 -4.21
C LYS A 736 37.53 -26.39 -5.43
N ASP A 737 36.77 -25.97 -6.44
CA ASP A 737 36.65 -26.69 -7.71
C ASP A 737 37.89 -26.47 -8.61
N GLN A 738 38.57 -25.33 -8.48
CA GLN A 738 39.76 -24.97 -9.25
C GLN A 738 41.10 -25.53 -8.74
N VAL A 739 41.20 -26.08 -7.52
CA VAL A 739 42.43 -26.74 -6.97
C VAL A 739 42.83 -28.05 -7.70
N LYS A 740 42.48 -28.19 -8.98
CA LYS A 740 42.93 -29.24 -9.90
C LYS A 740 43.71 -28.71 -11.10
N ASN A 741 43.69 -27.41 -11.36
CA ASN A 741 44.48 -26.74 -12.39
C ASN A 741 45.16 -25.53 -11.74
N ASP A 742 46.48 -25.59 -11.58
CA ASP A 742 47.26 -24.49 -11.00
C ASP A 742 47.35 -23.27 -11.96
N GLU A 743 47.85 -22.14 -11.42
CA GLU A 743 48.31 -20.93 -12.15
C GLU A 743 47.30 -19.83 -12.57
N GLU A 744 46.31 -19.47 -11.73
CA GLU A 744 45.76 -18.10 -11.72
C GLU A 744 45.69 -17.50 -10.29
N GLU A 745 46.79 -16.87 -9.87
CA GLU A 745 46.82 -15.93 -8.73
C GLU A 745 46.32 -14.55 -9.22
N ASP A 746 45.21 -14.01 -8.66
CA ASP A 746 44.92 -12.54 -8.54
C ASP A 746 43.46 -12.15 -8.15
N ASN A 747 42.54 -13.10 -7.93
CA ASN A 747 41.14 -12.80 -7.59
C ASN A 747 40.64 -13.33 -6.23
N ASP A 748 41.51 -13.41 -5.21
CA ASP A 748 41.03 -13.73 -3.84
C ASP A 748 40.23 -12.55 -3.26
N PHE A 749 38.94 -12.77 -3.06
CA PHE A 749 38.01 -11.75 -2.57
C PHE A 749 38.07 -11.70 -1.03
N ASP A 750 38.82 -10.76 -0.45
CA ASP A 750 38.81 -10.50 1.00
C ASP A 750 37.66 -9.53 1.39
N LEU A 751 36.92 -9.91 2.44
CA LEU A 751 35.90 -9.11 3.09
C LEU A 751 36.46 -7.86 3.79
N ASN A 752 37.71 -7.89 4.26
CA ASN A 752 38.36 -6.72 4.86
C ASN A 752 38.60 -5.57 3.86
N LEU A 753 38.72 -5.91 2.56
CA LEU A 753 38.94 -4.97 1.46
C LEU A 753 37.63 -4.46 0.84
N CYS A 754 36.48 -5.00 1.26
CA CYS A 754 35.17 -4.59 0.76
C CYS A 754 34.82 -3.18 1.25
N MET A 755 34.52 -2.29 0.32
CA MET A 755 34.06 -0.93 0.64
C MET A 755 32.55 -0.94 0.84
N VAL A 756 32.09 -1.02 2.09
CA VAL A 756 30.68 -0.78 2.46
C VAL A 756 30.54 0.60 3.09
N ARG A 757 29.78 1.49 2.44
CA ARG A 757 29.55 2.86 2.93
C ARG A 757 28.07 3.23 2.93
N ILE A 758 27.69 4.01 3.93
CA ILE A 758 26.35 4.53 4.13
C ILE A 758 26.45 6.05 4.20
N VAL A 759 25.77 6.76 3.31
CA VAL A 759 25.58 8.21 3.40
C VAL A 759 24.25 8.46 4.13
N PHE A 760 24.25 9.36 5.12
CA PHE A 760 23.05 9.71 5.89
C PHE A 760 23.11 11.15 6.40
N SER A 761 21.94 11.76 6.60
CA SER A 761 21.82 13.08 7.24
C SER A 761 21.40 12.98 8.72
N GLN A 762 21.50 14.08 9.47
CA GLN A 762 20.95 14.14 10.83
C GLN A 762 19.42 13.89 10.88
N LEU A 763 18.72 14.10 9.76
CA LEU A 763 17.27 13.94 9.62
C LEU A 763 16.86 12.45 9.46
N ASP A 764 17.77 11.58 9.04
CA ASP A 764 17.55 10.14 8.83
C ASP A 764 17.42 9.31 10.13
N MET A 765 17.32 9.95 11.30
CA MET A 765 17.27 9.26 12.60
C MET A 765 16.21 8.14 12.66
N MET A 766 15.06 8.32 11.99
CA MET A 766 14.00 7.28 11.93
C MET A 766 14.38 6.06 11.06
N LYS A 767 15.26 6.21 10.07
CA LYS A 767 15.81 5.08 9.30
C LYS A 767 16.94 4.41 10.08
N LEU A 768 17.83 5.21 10.69
CA LEU A 768 18.94 4.75 11.52
C LEU A 768 18.51 3.95 12.76
N GLU A 769 17.49 4.38 13.52
CA GLU A 769 16.99 3.71 14.74
C GLU A 769 16.75 2.21 14.50
N LYS A 770 16.30 1.84 13.29
CA LYS A 770 15.95 0.47 12.90
C LYS A 770 17.16 -0.39 12.52
N ILE A 771 18.25 0.23 12.06
CA ILE A 771 19.44 -0.46 11.54
C ILE A 771 20.51 -0.61 12.62
N VAL A 772 20.87 0.49 13.29
CA VAL A 772 21.92 0.54 14.33
C VAL A 772 21.38 0.44 15.77
N GLY A 773 20.06 0.56 15.96
CA GLY A 773 19.42 0.65 17.28
C GLY A 773 19.38 2.08 17.85
N LEU A 774 18.43 2.36 18.74
CA LEU A 774 18.14 3.72 19.22
C LEU A 774 19.33 4.44 19.87
N LYS A 775 20.16 3.72 20.65
CA LYS A 775 21.33 4.28 21.34
C LYS A 775 22.40 4.75 20.34
N ASN A 776 22.73 3.89 19.38
CA ASN A 776 23.74 4.16 18.37
C ASN A 776 23.24 5.22 17.36
N ALA A 777 21.96 5.19 16.97
CA ALA A 777 21.37 6.22 16.12
C ALA A 777 21.48 7.62 16.77
N GLY A 778 21.22 7.72 18.07
CA GLY A 778 21.41 8.95 18.82
C GLY A 778 22.86 9.46 18.82
N GLN A 779 23.84 8.55 18.88
CA GLN A 779 25.27 8.88 18.78
C GLN A 779 25.68 9.28 17.36
N LEU A 780 25.18 8.62 16.31
CA LEU A 780 25.48 8.98 14.91
C LEU A 780 24.92 10.35 14.52
N CYS A 781 23.68 10.65 14.92
CA CYS A 781 23.08 11.95 14.60
C CYS A 781 23.68 13.10 15.40
N LYS A 782 24.04 12.91 16.69
CA LYS A 782 24.47 13.99 17.60
C LYS A 782 25.96 14.01 17.96
N GLY A 783 26.73 13.01 17.54
CA GLY A 783 28.15 12.91 17.86
C GLY A 783 28.99 13.90 17.05
N GLU A 784 30.21 14.15 17.53
CA GLU A 784 31.17 15.02 16.83
C GLU A 784 31.81 14.32 15.62
N SER A 785 31.83 12.97 15.58
CA SER A 785 32.44 12.22 14.49
C SER A 785 31.53 12.12 13.25
N GLU A 786 31.96 12.70 12.14
CA GLU A 786 31.32 12.59 10.83
C GLU A 786 31.40 11.17 10.23
N MET A 787 32.42 10.39 10.60
CA MET A 787 32.58 9.00 10.15
C MET A 787 32.62 8.04 11.34
N ASN A 788 31.82 6.98 11.25
CA ASN A 788 31.72 5.96 12.29
C ASN A 788 31.76 4.57 11.66
N GLU A 789 32.63 3.68 12.17
CA GLU A 789 32.80 2.32 11.63
C GLU A 789 32.10 1.29 12.52
N PHE A 790 31.28 0.44 11.91
CA PHE A 790 30.74 -0.77 12.53
C PHE A 790 31.38 -2.02 11.91
N ILE A 791 31.44 -3.10 12.70
CA ILE A 791 32.04 -4.40 12.37
C ILE A 791 30.97 -5.48 12.57
#